data_AF-A0A3Q8XS43-F1
#
_entry.id   AF-A0A3Q8XS43-F1
#
_cell.length_a   1.000
_cell.length_b   1.000
_cell.length_c   1.000
_cell.angle_alpha   90.00
_cell.angle_beta   90.00
_cell.angle_gamma   90.00
#
_symmetry.space_group_name_H-M   'P 1'
#
loop_
_entity.id
_entity.type
_entity.pdbx_description
1 polymer ?
#
loop_
_entity_poly.entity_id
_entity_poly.type
_entity_poly.pdbx_seq_one_letter_code
_entity_poly.pdbx_strand_id
1 'polypeptide(L)'
;MLEAMYLVILIGTLLVLISAFSSLLAFRFGAPLLLLFLCIGLAAGVDGLGINFSNASAAYFIGSLALAIILFDSGFGTSIQSFRQAAAPAIALATIGVVFTTLLFALAARFVFDFTWLEALLFGAIVGSTDAAAVFFLLRIGGINIRDKVRSTLEIESSSNDPMAIFLTITLVELIANGTPLGEMGVDLLISFGLQMGVGLLAGFIGGMIIVSLVNRLNLERGLTPIFVIALSLLVFSATGVAGGSGFLAVYVAGLYAGNRQIRSAPTLKRFQDGMTWLAQILMFLLLGLLATPSQFPAIAVPAIAMAVFLIFIARPLAVWLTLLPFDYKREETAFVSWVGLRGAVSILLAILPLLGNLENATTFFNAAFIIVLVSLIVQGWTINPLARRLGLVVPARIGPVDKVELELPGTALHELLAYRVVPDSPVATGERIPRWARPSLVIRDGKSMRYQYAGRLQAGDYVYLFISSRYPRLLDRLFASPLPVQSDDAEFFGEFSIDPQRPAKDLHAAYDIGLAKDELDLSIDALLTKRLGGKAEFGDRVVLKNVEIIVRDVDDQGRTTSAGLSLDPEASRPNIPVFLSAREIAALLRQRVKRRQPPAKTPLGPPPSSLTPATDTTDDRQPQSTPSEKQAASD
;
A
#
# COMPACT_ATOMS: atom_id res chain seq x y z
N MET A 1 -19.19 -42.78 -13.21
CA MET A 1 -18.15 -41.79 -13.62
C MET A 1 -18.77 -40.49 -14.12
N LEU A 2 -19.65 -40.50 -15.13
CA LEU A 2 -20.31 -39.28 -15.63
C LEU A 2 -21.19 -38.58 -14.58
N GLU A 3 -21.96 -39.32 -13.77
CA GLU A 3 -22.80 -38.73 -12.71
C GLU A 3 -21.97 -38.03 -11.62
N ALA A 4 -20.86 -38.65 -11.18
CA ALA A 4 -19.95 -38.03 -10.23
C ALA A 4 -19.30 -36.75 -10.80
N MET A 5 -18.95 -36.75 -12.09
CA MET A 5 -18.46 -35.56 -12.79
C MET A 5 -19.52 -34.44 -12.79
N TYR A 6 -20.77 -34.73 -13.12
CA TYR A 6 -21.84 -33.73 -13.08
C TYR A 6 -22.10 -33.19 -11.67
N LEU A 7 -22.07 -34.05 -10.64
CA LEU A 7 -22.22 -33.62 -9.25
C LEU A 7 -21.07 -32.71 -8.81
N VAL A 8 -19.82 -33.05 -9.12
CA VAL A 8 -18.66 -32.21 -8.79
C VAL A 8 -18.75 -30.86 -9.50
N ILE A 9 -19.13 -30.85 -10.79
CA ILE A 9 -19.32 -29.60 -11.55
C ILE A 9 -20.47 -28.78 -10.98
N LEU A 10 -21.60 -29.41 -10.64
CA LEU A 10 -22.76 -28.75 -10.05
C LEU A 10 -22.41 -28.11 -8.71
N ILE A 11 -21.79 -28.87 -7.81
CA ILE A 11 -21.37 -28.39 -6.49
C ILE A 11 -20.33 -27.27 -6.65
N GLY A 12 -19.30 -27.47 -7.46
CA GLY A 12 -18.27 -26.46 -7.71
C GLY A 12 -18.84 -25.16 -8.26
N THR A 13 -19.73 -25.25 -9.26
CA THR A 13 -20.40 -24.09 -9.86
C THR A 13 -21.32 -23.40 -8.86
N LEU A 14 -22.07 -24.16 -8.06
CA LEU A 14 -22.94 -23.61 -7.03
C LEU A 14 -22.14 -22.88 -5.96
N LEU A 15 -21.00 -23.43 -5.52
CA LEU A 15 -20.12 -22.78 -4.55
C LEU A 15 -19.51 -21.49 -5.10
N VAL A 16 -19.11 -21.46 -6.37
CA VAL A 16 -18.64 -20.24 -7.04
C VAL A 16 -19.77 -19.21 -7.15
N LEU A 17 -20.99 -19.63 -7.53
CA LEU A 17 -22.15 -18.74 -7.60
C LEU A 17 -22.50 -18.16 -6.24
N ILE A 18 -22.56 -18.99 -5.19
CA ILE A 18 -22.82 -18.55 -3.81
C ILE A 18 -21.75 -17.54 -3.39
N SER A 19 -20.47 -17.81 -3.66
CA SER A 19 -19.37 -16.89 -3.36
C SER A 19 -19.53 -15.55 -4.08
N ALA A 20 -19.83 -15.58 -5.38
CA ALA A 20 -20.06 -14.38 -6.18
C ALA A 20 -21.28 -13.58 -5.68
N PHE A 21 -22.41 -14.23 -5.38
CA PHE A 21 -23.59 -13.55 -4.84
C PHE A 21 -23.37 -13.01 -3.43
N SER A 22 -22.66 -13.76 -2.59
CA SER A 22 -22.31 -13.34 -1.23
C SER A 22 -21.47 -12.06 -1.24
N SER A 23 -20.74 -11.81 -2.34
CA SER A 23 -20.00 -10.57 -2.48
C SER A 23 -20.88 -9.32 -2.44
N LEU A 24 -22.11 -9.41 -2.98
CA LEU A 24 -23.09 -8.32 -2.95
C LEU A 24 -23.54 -7.99 -1.53
N LEU A 25 -23.61 -9.01 -0.66
CA LEU A 25 -24.01 -8.87 0.74
C LEU A 25 -22.87 -8.33 1.61
N ALA A 26 -21.63 -8.73 1.32
CA ALA A 26 -20.45 -8.30 2.06
C ALA A 26 -20.25 -6.78 2.05
N PHE A 27 -20.63 -6.10 0.96
CA PHE A 27 -20.58 -4.64 0.85
C PHE A 27 -21.40 -3.92 1.94
N ARG A 28 -22.45 -4.56 2.47
CA ARG A 28 -23.27 -3.98 3.53
C ARG A 28 -22.66 -4.13 4.93
N PHE A 29 -21.89 -5.20 5.14
CA PHE A 29 -21.30 -5.50 6.44
C PHE A 29 -19.87 -4.96 6.58
N GLY A 30 -19.17 -4.64 5.48
CA GLY A 30 -17.77 -4.19 5.52
C GLY A 30 -16.78 -5.34 5.76
N ALA A 31 -17.22 -6.59 5.59
CA ALA A 31 -16.39 -7.77 5.80
C ALA A 31 -15.39 -8.00 4.66
N PRO A 32 -14.17 -8.49 4.95
CA PRO A 32 -13.23 -8.89 3.91
C PRO A 32 -13.82 -9.98 3.02
N LEU A 33 -13.99 -9.69 1.73
CA LEU A 33 -14.59 -10.63 0.78
C LEU A 33 -13.82 -11.95 0.66
N LEU A 34 -12.49 -11.90 0.81
CA LEU A 34 -11.66 -13.10 0.79
C LEU A 34 -11.94 -14.01 2.00
N LEU A 35 -12.21 -13.42 3.17
CA LEU A 35 -12.63 -14.16 4.36
C LEU A 35 -13.96 -14.87 4.10
N LEU A 36 -14.88 -14.23 3.39
CA LEU A 36 -16.17 -14.82 3.04
C LEU A 36 -16.02 -16.04 2.13
N PHE A 37 -15.17 -15.98 1.11
CA PHE A 37 -14.89 -17.12 0.22
C PHE A 37 -14.27 -18.28 0.99
N LEU A 38 -13.34 -17.97 1.90
CA LEU A 38 -12.71 -18.95 2.78
C LEU A 38 -13.73 -19.63 3.70
N CYS A 39 -14.61 -18.85 4.34
CA CYS A 39 -15.67 -19.36 5.21
C CYS A 39 -16.72 -20.19 4.45
N ILE A 40 -17.07 -19.81 3.22
CA ILE A 40 -17.98 -20.60 2.37
C ILE A 40 -17.32 -21.94 2.05
N GLY A 41 -16.03 -21.96 1.67
CA GLY A 41 -15.28 -23.19 1.47
C GLY A 41 -15.27 -24.07 2.72
N LEU A 42 -14.98 -23.47 3.89
CA LEU A 42 -14.96 -24.16 5.18
C LEU A 42 -16.32 -24.77 5.55
N ALA A 43 -17.40 -24.01 5.37
CA ALA A 43 -18.77 -24.45 5.63
C ALA A 43 -19.23 -25.52 4.63
N ALA A 44 -18.68 -25.53 3.42
CA ALA A 44 -18.96 -26.55 2.41
C ALA A 44 -18.16 -27.84 2.66
N GLY A 45 -16.99 -27.74 3.29
CA GLY A 45 -16.04 -28.84 3.50
C GLY A 45 -16.52 -29.97 4.40
N VAL A 46 -15.57 -30.84 4.76
CA VAL A 46 -15.81 -32.12 5.47
C VAL A 46 -16.65 -32.00 6.75
N ASP A 47 -16.42 -30.95 7.54
CA ASP A 47 -17.09 -30.75 8.84
C ASP A 47 -18.33 -29.84 8.75
N GLY A 48 -18.68 -29.36 7.56
CA GLY A 48 -19.85 -28.51 7.32
C GLY A 48 -20.94 -29.26 6.56
N LEU A 49 -21.02 -29.05 5.24
CA LEU A 49 -21.95 -29.78 4.36
C LEU A 49 -21.47 -31.19 4.01
N GLY A 50 -20.27 -31.59 4.44
CA GLY A 50 -19.75 -32.95 4.29
C GLY A 50 -19.02 -33.21 2.97
N ILE A 51 -18.61 -32.18 2.23
CA ILE A 51 -17.85 -32.36 0.99
C ILE A 51 -16.43 -32.79 1.33
N ASN A 52 -16.09 -34.04 1.04
CA ASN A 52 -14.76 -34.58 1.27
C ASN A 52 -13.80 -34.19 0.14
N PHE A 53 -13.00 -33.15 0.38
CA PHE A 53 -11.92 -32.72 -0.51
C PHE A 53 -10.57 -32.85 0.21
N SER A 54 -9.92 -33.99 0.06
CA SER A 54 -8.63 -34.30 0.69
C SER A 54 -7.43 -34.24 -0.26
N ASN A 55 -7.63 -33.77 -1.50
CA ASN A 55 -6.58 -33.79 -2.53
C ASN A 55 -5.69 -32.54 -2.46
N ALA A 56 -4.68 -32.59 -1.59
CA ALA A 56 -3.66 -31.55 -1.43
C ALA A 56 -2.94 -31.20 -2.75
N SER A 57 -2.62 -32.20 -3.59
CA SER A 57 -1.94 -31.98 -4.87
C SER A 57 -2.79 -31.18 -5.86
N ALA A 58 -4.08 -31.49 -5.95
CA ALA A 58 -5.02 -30.74 -6.78
C ALA A 58 -5.20 -29.31 -6.26
N ALA A 59 -5.31 -29.13 -4.94
CA ALA A 59 -5.40 -27.82 -4.32
C ALA A 59 -4.15 -26.96 -4.59
N TYR A 60 -2.96 -27.54 -4.43
CA TYR A 60 -1.70 -26.86 -4.73
C TYR A 60 -1.56 -26.51 -6.21
N PHE A 61 -1.96 -27.42 -7.12
CA PHE A 61 -1.92 -27.18 -8.56
C PHE A 61 -2.85 -26.03 -8.97
N ILE A 62 -4.11 -26.07 -8.55
CA ILE A 62 -5.11 -25.04 -8.88
C ILE A 62 -4.72 -23.71 -8.21
N GLY A 63 -4.28 -23.75 -6.95
CA GLY A 63 -3.80 -22.56 -6.23
C GLY A 63 -2.58 -21.93 -6.87
N SER A 64 -1.61 -22.72 -7.35
CA SER A 64 -0.43 -22.22 -8.07
C SER A 64 -0.81 -21.57 -9.40
N LEU A 65 -1.76 -22.15 -10.13
CA LEU A 65 -2.28 -21.59 -11.38
C LEU A 65 -3.00 -20.26 -11.13
N ALA A 66 -3.86 -20.22 -10.10
CA ALA A 66 -4.54 -19.01 -9.68
C ALA A 66 -3.56 -17.91 -9.25
N LEU A 67 -2.55 -18.27 -8.44
CA LEU A 67 -1.52 -17.34 -7.99
C LEU A 67 -0.69 -16.80 -9.15
N ALA A 68 -0.33 -17.63 -10.14
CA ALA A 68 0.38 -17.16 -11.32
C ALA A 68 -0.40 -16.10 -12.11
N ILE A 69 -1.73 -16.27 -12.24
CA ILE A 69 -2.61 -15.27 -12.87
C ILE A 69 -2.65 -13.98 -12.03
N ILE A 70 -2.82 -14.10 -10.70
CA ILE A 70 -2.88 -12.97 -9.77
C ILE A 70 -1.56 -12.17 -9.79
N LEU A 71 -0.41 -12.85 -9.78
CA LEU A 71 0.91 -12.20 -9.82
C LEU A 71 1.20 -11.54 -11.17
N PHE A 72 0.75 -12.13 -12.28
CA PHE A 72 0.86 -11.50 -13.60
C PHE A 72 0.10 -10.17 -13.63
N ASP A 73 -1.16 -10.19 -13.18
CA ASP A 73 -2.03 -9.02 -13.11
C ASP A 73 -1.47 -7.95 -12.16
N SER A 74 -0.97 -8.37 -11.00
CA SER A 74 -0.30 -7.48 -10.04
C SER A 74 0.88 -6.76 -10.69
N GLY A 75 1.78 -7.50 -11.37
CA GLY A 75 2.87 -6.90 -12.12
C GLY A 75 2.37 -5.98 -13.23
N PHE A 76 1.35 -6.38 -13.97
CA PHE A 76 0.76 -5.59 -15.06
C PHE A 76 0.17 -4.26 -14.58
N GLY A 77 -0.38 -4.22 -13.37
CA GLY A 77 -0.92 -3.01 -12.73
C GLY A 77 0.15 -2.06 -12.16
N THR A 78 1.33 -2.57 -11.80
CA THR A 78 2.40 -1.79 -11.17
C THR A 78 3.09 -0.85 -12.18
N SER A 79 3.14 0.45 -11.88
CA SER A 79 3.87 1.41 -12.73
C SER A 79 5.37 1.38 -12.48
N ILE A 80 6.19 1.49 -13.53
CA ILE A 80 7.66 1.48 -13.42
C ILE A 80 8.21 2.68 -12.66
N GLN A 81 7.50 3.82 -12.71
CA GLN A 81 7.86 5.02 -11.97
C GLN A 81 7.66 4.83 -10.47
N SER A 82 6.49 4.29 -10.08
CA SER A 82 6.19 3.89 -8.70
C SER A 82 7.18 2.82 -8.21
N PHE A 83 7.48 1.83 -9.06
CA PHE A 83 8.46 0.79 -8.78
C PHE A 83 9.82 1.39 -8.44
N ARG A 84 10.35 2.28 -9.28
CA ARG A 84 11.67 2.90 -9.05
C ARG A 84 11.75 3.75 -7.77
N GLN A 85 10.65 4.39 -7.37
CA GLN A 85 10.62 5.23 -6.16
C GLN A 85 10.56 4.38 -4.88
N ALA A 86 9.89 3.23 -4.91
CA ALA A 86 9.66 2.37 -3.75
C ALA A 86 10.48 1.07 -3.73
N ALA A 87 11.23 0.75 -4.79
CA ALA A 87 11.91 -0.55 -4.93
C ALA A 87 12.94 -0.82 -3.83
N ALA A 88 13.79 0.15 -3.48
CA ALA A 88 14.83 -0.07 -2.48
C ALA A 88 14.26 -0.47 -1.10
N PRO A 89 13.31 0.29 -0.48
CA PRO A 89 12.70 -0.13 0.77
C PRO A 89 11.86 -1.41 0.63
N ALA A 90 11.11 -1.57 -0.47
CA ALA A 90 10.26 -2.73 -0.67
C ALA A 90 11.06 -4.04 -0.85
N ILE A 91 12.16 -4.02 -1.59
CA ILE A 91 13.05 -5.18 -1.77
C ILE A 91 13.74 -5.52 -0.44
N ALA A 92 14.16 -4.52 0.35
CA ALA A 92 14.72 -4.76 1.67
C ALA A 92 13.70 -5.45 2.59
N LEU A 93 12.44 -4.99 2.58
CA LEU A 93 11.34 -5.64 3.32
C LEU A 93 11.07 -7.07 2.82
N ALA A 94 11.01 -7.27 1.50
CA ALA A 94 10.76 -8.57 0.89
C ALA A 94 11.90 -9.59 1.08
N THR A 95 13.11 -9.15 1.42
CA THR A 95 14.27 -10.02 1.64
C THR A 95 14.63 -10.10 3.12
N ILE A 96 15.25 -9.05 3.65
CA ILE A 96 15.71 -8.94 5.03
C ILE A 96 14.52 -8.95 5.99
N GLY A 97 13.45 -8.23 5.66
CA GLY A 97 12.24 -8.18 6.49
C GLY A 97 11.54 -9.54 6.62
N VAL A 98 11.46 -10.31 5.53
CA VAL A 98 10.96 -11.69 5.56
C VAL A 98 11.84 -12.57 6.43
N VAL A 99 13.16 -12.55 6.24
CA VAL A 99 14.09 -13.34 7.06
C VAL A 99 13.95 -13.01 8.55
N PHE A 100 13.91 -11.73 8.92
CA PHE A 100 13.69 -11.34 10.31
C PHE A 100 12.33 -11.78 10.84
N THR A 101 11.26 -11.60 10.05
CA THR A 101 9.91 -12.03 10.45
C THR A 101 9.88 -13.55 10.68
N THR A 102 10.46 -14.32 9.76
CA THR A 102 10.57 -15.78 9.85
C THR A 102 11.37 -16.19 11.08
N LEU A 103 12.52 -15.58 11.35
CA LEU A 103 13.35 -15.92 12.51
C LEU A 103 12.66 -15.62 13.84
N LEU A 104 12.06 -14.44 13.97
CA LEU A 104 11.33 -14.04 15.18
C LEU A 104 10.12 -14.95 15.41
N PHE A 105 9.37 -15.24 14.35
CA PHE A 105 8.21 -16.13 14.44
C PHE A 105 8.63 -17.57 14.75
N ALA A 106 9.67 -18.09 14.09
CA ALA A 106 10.21 -19.42 14.34
C ALA A 106 10.65 -19.59 15.79
N LEU A 107 11.31 -18.58 16.35
CA LEU A 107 11.72 -18.62 17.75
C LEU A 107 10.52 -18.84 18.68
N ALA A 108 9.43 -18.09 18.48
CA ALA A 108 8.21 -18.28 19.27
C ALA A 108 7.51 -19.61 18.97
N ALA A 109 7.41 -20.00 17.69
CA ALA A 109 6.75 -21.24 17.25
C ALA A 109 7.41 -22.48 17.86
N ARG A 110 8.73 -22.48 18.00
CA ARG A 110 9.49 -23.55 18.65
C ARG A 110 9.02 -23.82 20.07
N PHE A 111 8.75 -22.78 20.86
CA PHE A 111 8.31 -22.93 22.25
C PHE A 111 6.81 -23.24 22.37
N VAL A 112 6.01 -22.81 21.40
CA VAL A 112 4.54 -22.95 21.45
C VAL A 112 4.07 -24.31 20.91
N PHE A 113 4.75 -24.86 19.90
CA PHE A 113 4.39 -26.11 19.24
C PHE A 113 5.40 -27.24 19.46
N ASP A 114 6.44 -27.02 20.28
CA ASP A 114 7.55 -27.96 20.51
C ASP A 114 8.26 -28.43 19.22
N PHE A 115 8.23 -27.60 18.17
CA PHE A 115 8.86 -27.87 16.89
C PHE A 115 10.39 -27.89 16.97
N THR A 116 11.01 -28.70 16.11
CA THR A 116 12.45 -28.61 15.82
C THR A 116 12.78 -27.23 15.21
N TRP A 117 14.06 -26.85 15.18
CA TRP A 117 14.47 -25.57 14.59
C TRP A 117 14.08 -25.45 13.12
N LEU A 118 14.25 -26.53 12.35
CA LEU A 118 13.87 -26.58 10.94
C LEU A 118 12.36 -26.43 10.75
N GLU A 119 11.56 -27.15 11.53
CA GLU A 119 10.11 -27.05 11.50
C GLU A 119 9.59 -25.67 11.90
N ALA A 120 10.21 -25.05 12.90
CA ALA A 120 9.84 -23.71 13.32
C ALA A 120 10.21 -22.65 12.27
N LEU A 121 11.37 -22.79 11.62
CA LEU A 121 11.77 -21.95 10.48
C LEU A 121 10.84 -22.15 9.28
N LEU A 122 10.45 -23.40 8.99
CA LEU A 122 9.49 -23.73 7.94
C LEU A 122 8.16 -23.04 8.22
N PHE A 123 7.66 -23.13 9.45
CA PHE A 123 6.41 -22.47 9.81
C PHE A 123 6.50 -20.95 9.68
N GLY A 124 7.62 -20.35 10.10
CA GLY A 124 7.89 -18.93 9.89
C GLY A 124 7.95 -18.54 8.41
N ALA A 125 8.51 -19.39 7.55
CA ALA A 125 8.56 -19.16 6.10
C ALA A 125 7.17 -19.20 5.47
N ILE A 126 6.34 -20.18 5.86
CA ILE A 126 4.94 -20.35 5.42
C ILE A 126 4.12 -19.08 5.72
N VAL A 127 4.20 -18.58 6.95
CA VAL A 127 3.46 -17.37 7.36
C VAL A 127 4.21 -16.07 7.09
N GLY A 128 5.39 -16.14 6.48
CA GLY A 128 6.27 -15.01 6.21
C GLY A 128 5.76 -14.13 5.05
N SER A 129 4.99 -14.70 4.12
CA SER A 129 4.40 -13.99 2.99
C SER A 129 3.20 -13.11 3.39
N THR A 130 3.00 -12.00 2.68
CA THR A 130 1.91 -11.04 2.90
C THR A 130 1.14 -10.82 1.61
N ASP A 131 -0.16 -10.54 1.70
CA ASP A 131 -1.06 -10.39 0.55
C ASP A 131 -1.55 -8.93 0.43
N ALA A 132 -0.90 -8.16 -0.46
CA ALA A 132 -1.30 -6.79 -0.73
C ALA A 132 -2.51 -6.70 -1.65
N ALA A 133 -2.81 -7.73 -2.46
CA ALA A 133 -4.01 -7.74 -3.28
C ALA A 133 -5.25 -7.68 -2.39
N ALA A 134 -5.27 -8.47 -1.31
CA ALA A 134 -6.29 -8.41 -0.26
C ALA A 134 -6.41 -7.02 0.39
N VAL A 135 -5.27 -6.41 0.72
CA VAL A 135 -5.23 -5.08 1.36
C VAL A 135 -5.78 -4.00 0.44
N PHE A 136 -5.30 -3.89 -0.79
CA PHE A 136 -5.74 -2.85 -1.72
C PHE A 136 -7.20 -3.02 -2.10
N PHE A 137 -7.64 -4.26 -2.16
CA PHE A 137 -9.04 -4.57 -2.34
C PHE A 137 -9.91 -3.98 -1.21
N LEU A 138 -9.52 -4.19 0.05
CA LEU A 138 -10.20 -3.61 1.23
C LEU A 138 -10.17 -2.08 1.26
N LEU A 139 -9.03 -1.48 0.90
CA LEU A 139 -8.87 -0.02 0.82
C LEU A 139 -9.77 0.56 -0.28
N ARG A 140 -9.82 -0.08 -1.46
CA ARG A 140 -10.65 0.34 -2.59
C ARG A 140 -12.14 0.30 -2.25
N ILE A 141 -12.59 -0.76 -1.58
CA ILE A 141 -13.99 -0.86 -1.12
C ILE A 141 -14.29 0.18 -0.04
N GLY A 142 -13.34 0.42 0.87
CA GLY A 142 -13.45 1.46 1.88
C GLY A 142 -13.45 2.89 1.33
N GLY A 143 -13.23 3.07 0.02
CA GLY A 143 -13.10 4.37 -0.62
C GLY A 143 -11.86 5.15 -0.15
N ILE A 144 -10.85 4.45 0.37
CA ILE A 144 -9.65 5.06 0.95
C ILE A 144 -8.52 4.99 -0.06
N ASN A 145 -7.99 6.16 -0.44
CA ASN A 145 -6.72 6.26 -1.12
C ASN A 145 -5.64 6.60 -0.08
N ILE A 146 -4.51 5.90 -0.12
CA ILE A 146 -3.35 6.15 0.74
C ILE A 146 -2.23 6.80 -0.09
N ARG A 147 -1.25 7.41 0.59
CA ARG A 147 -0.08 8.02 -0.07
C ARG A 147 0.61 7.07 -1.05
N ASP A 148 0.97 7.60 -2.23
CA ASP A 148 1.55 6.81 -3.33
C ASP A 148 2.84 6.07 -2.93
N LYS A 149 3.69 6.68 -2.10
CA LYS A 149 4.92 6.04 -1.58
C LYS A 149 4.60 4.79 -0.75
N VAL A 150 3.67 4.91 0.20
CA VAL A 150 3.24 3.80 1.07
C VAL A 150 2.53 2.72 0.25
N ARG A 151 1.63 3.13 -0.64
CA ARG A 151 0.94 2.23 -1.58
C ARG A 151 1.92 1.42 -2.41
N SER A 152 2.83 2.10 -3.11
CA SER A 152 3.80 1.45 -3.99
C SER A 152 4.71 0.50 -3.22
N THR A 153 5.10 0.88 -2.00
CA THR A 153 5.96 0.03 -1.16
C THR A 153 5.26 -1.26 -0.74
N LEU A 154 3.99 -1.17 -0.32
CA LEU A 154 3.19 -2.35 0.05
C LEU A 154 2.95 -3.29 -1.14
N GLU A 155 2.68 -2.74 -2.33
CA GLU A 155 2.43 -3.50 -3.56
C GLU A 155 3.68 -4.29 -4.00
N ILE A 156 4.83 -3.62 -3.99
CA ILE A 156 6.10 -4.23 -4.37
C ILE A 156 6.57 -5.20 -3.28
N GLU A 157 6.41 -4.86 -2.00
CA GLU A 157 6.80 -5.74 -0.89
C GLU A 157 6.08 -7.08 -0.96
N SER A 158 4.74 -7.05 -1.04
CA SER A 158 3.94 -8.28 -1.09
C SER A 158 4.29 -9.13 -2.30
N SER A 159 4.29 -8.54 -3.49
CA SER A 159 4.57 -9.28 -4.73
C SER A 159 6.01 -9.84 -4.78
N SER A 160 6.96 -9.14 -4.16
CA SER A 160 8.37 -9.59 -4.13
C SER A 160 8.64 -10.59 -3.00
N ASN A 161 7.86 -10.57 -1.91
CA ASN A 161 8.05 -11.51 -0.81
C ASN A 161 7.54 -12.91 -1.15
N ASP A 162 6.53 -13.04 -2.02
CA ASP A 162 5.94 -14.33 -2.36
C ASP A 162 6.98 -15.30 -2.93
N PRO A 163 7.78 -14.94 -3.96
CA PRO A 163 8.88 -15.79 -4.42
C PRO A 163 9.89 -16.16 -3.33
N MET A 164 10.19 -15.25 -2.40
CA MET A 164 11.12 -15.49 -1.30
C MET A 164 10.56 -16.51 -0.29
N ALA A 165 9.29 -16.36 0.09
CA ALA A 165 8.61 -17.27 1.01
C ALA A 165 8.42 -18.66 0.38
N ILE A 166 8.07 -18.71 -0.91
CA ILE A 166 7.94 -19.97 -1.67
C ILE A 166 9.28 -20.69 -1.73
N PHE A 167 10.36 -20.00 -2.11
CA PHE A 167 11.70 -20.57 -2.13
C PHE A 167 12.06 -21.16 -0.76
N LEU A 168 11.97 -20.34 0.29
CA LEU A 168 12.36 -20.75 1.64
C LEU A 168 11.53 -21.94 2.14
N THR A 169 10.23 -21.97 1.82
CA THR A 169 9.34 -23.07 2.20
C THR A 169 9.70 -24.36 1.47
N ILE A 170 9.86 -24.33 0.14
CA ILE A 170 10.22 -25.52 -0.64
C ILE A 170 11.55 -26.09 -0.14
N THR A 171 12.55 -25.23 0.02
CA THR A 171 13.86 -25.65 0.52
C THR A 171 13.77 -26.27 1.91
N LEU A 172 13.04 -25.65 2.85
CA LEU A 172 12.91 -26.19 4.20
C LEU A 172 12.13 -27.52 4.23
N VAL A 173 11.11 -27.68 3.39
CA VAL A 173 10.41 -28.96 3.23
C VAL A 173 11.36 -30.04 2.70
N GLU A 174 12.15 -29.74 1.68
CA GLU A 174 13.15 -30.68 1.13
C GLU A 174 14.21 -31.06 2.17
N LEU A 175 14.71 -30.10 2.95
CA LEU A 175 15.68 -30.34 4.02
C LEU A 175 15.13 -31.28 5.10
N ILE A 176 13.88 -31.04 5.55
CA ILE A 176 13.23 -31.87 6.56
C ILE A 176 12.94 -33.27 6.00
N ALA A 177 12.43 -33.35 4.77
CA ALA A 177 12.12 -34.63 4.12
C ALA A 177 13.38 -35.51 3.91
N ASN A 178 14.52 -34.89 3.59
CA ASN A 178 15.79 -35.58 3.36
C ASN A 178 16.64 -35.77 4.63
N GLY A 179 16.22 -35.22 5.78
CA GLY A 179 16.94 -35.30 7.05
C GLY A 179 18.30 -34.57 7.05
N THR A 180 18.49 -33.58 6.18
CA THR A 180 19.78 -32.90 6.01
C THR A 180 19.99 -31.79 7.05
N PRO A 181 21.13 -31.74 7.77
CA PRO A 181 21.41 -30.69 8.75
C PRO A 181 21.60 -29.30 8.11
N LEU A 182 21.09 -28.25 8.78
CA LEU A 182 21.23 -26.83 8.39
C LEU A 182 22.68 -26.37 8.13
N GLY A 183 23.66 -26.98 8.80
CA GLY A 183 25.06 -26.56 8.77
C GLY A 183 25.82 -26.92 7.48
N GLU A 184 25.34 -27.89 6.71
CA GLU A 184 26.07 -28.43 5.55
C GLU A 184 25.76 -27.71 4.23
N MET A 185 24.72 -26.87 4.18
CA MET A 185 24.17 -26.37 2.91
C MET A 185 24.22 -24.83 2.74
N GLY A 186 24.84 -24.08 3.65
CA GLY A 186 24.76 -22.61 3.65
C GLY A 186 25.17 -21.94 2.33
N VAL A 187 26.20 -22.45 1.64
CA VAL A 187 26.68 -21.91 0.37
C VAL A 187 25.83 -22.38 -0.81
N ASP A 188 25.48 -23.66 -0.86
CA ASP A 188 24.66 -24.23 -1.95
C ASP A 188 23.23 -23.68 -1.95
N LEU A 189 22.70 -23.35 -0.77
CA LEU A 189 21.42 -22.65 -0.61
C LEU A 189 21.47 -21.24 -1.19
N LEU A 190 22.55 -20.50 -0.95
CA LEU A 190 22.72 -19.15 -1.51
C LEU A 190 22.91 -19.20 -3.03
N ILE A 191 23.64 -20.19 -3.54
CA ILE A 191 23.84 -20.40 -4.99
C ILE A 191 22.51 -20.78 -5.65
N SER A 192 21.79 -21.76 -5.10
CA SER A 192 20.48 -22.19 -5.62
C SER A 192 19.45 -21.06 -5.56
N PHE A 193 19.42 -20.27 -4.49
CA PHE A 193 18.61 -19.06 -4.40
C PHE A 193 18.97 -18.07 -5.50
N GLY A 194 20.26 -17.74 -5.65
CA GLY A 194 20.73 -16.82 -6.68
C GLY A 194 20.39 -17.29 -8.10
N LEU A 195 20.47 -18.60 -8.34
CA LEU A 195 20.11 -19.21 -9.61
C LEU A 195 18.59 -19.17 -9.84
N GLN A 196 17.77 -19.58 -8.87
CA GLN A 196 16.31 -19.58 -9.01
C GLN A 196 15.77 -18.16 -9.24
N MET A 197 16.24 -17.18 -8.46
CA MET A 197 15.84 -15.78 -8.59
C MET A 197 16.40 -15.16 -9.87
N GLY A 198 17.67 -15.44 -10.21
CA GLY A 198 18.31 -14.93 -11.43
C GLY A 198 17.66 -15.44 -12.71
N VAL A 199 17.40 -16.75 -12.80
CA VAL A 199 16.67 -17.37 -13.91
C VAL A 199 15.22 -16.84 -13.95
N GLY A 200 14.57 -16.71 -12.79
CA GLY A 200 13.23 -16.09 -12.67
C GLY A 200 13.17 -14.68 -13.26
N LEU A 201 14.08 -13.79 -12.85
CA LEU A 201 14.16 -12.41 -13.34
C LEU A 201 14.44 -12.36 -14.85
N LEU A 202 15.42 -13.13 -15.32
CA LEU A 202 15.82 -13.14 -16.72
C LEU A 202 14.70 -13.68 -17.61
N ALA A 203 14.13 -14.82 -17.24
CA ALA A 203 13.04 -15.45 -17.98
C ALA A 203 11.77 -14.59 -17.96
N GLY A 204 11.46 -13.94 -16.83
CA GLY A 204 10.35 -13.00 -16.74
C GLY A 204 10.52 -11.77 -17.65
N PHE A 205 11.72 -11.19 -17.68
CA PHE A 205 12.03 -10.05 -18.54
C PHE A 205 11.94 -10.42 -20.02
N ILE A 206 12.56 -11.54 -20.43
CA ILE A 206 12.48 -12.06 -21.79
C ILE A 206 11.03 -12.43 -22.15
N GLY A 207 10.32 -13.09 -21.23
CA GLY A 207 8.91 -13.46 -21.38
C GLY A 207 8.01 -12.25 -21.60
N GLY A 208 8.19 -11.19 -20.81
CA GLY A 208 7.48 -9.92 -21.01
C GLY A 208 7.77 -9.29 -22.38
N MET A 209 9.02 -9.31 -22.85
CA MET A 209 9.37 -8.86 -24.20
C MET A 209 8.67 -9.66 -25.29
N ILE A 210 8.65 -10.98 -25.14
CA ILE A 210 7.98 -11.89 -26.08
C ILE A 210 6.49 -11.62 -26.10
N ILE A 211 5.83 -11.49 -24.94
CA ILE A 211 4.41 -11.18 -24.82
C ILE A 211 4.08 -9.88 -25.58
N VAL A 212 4.78 -8.78 -25.25
CA VAL A 212 4.54 -7.48 -25.90
C VAL A 212 4.78 -7.55 -27.40
N SER A 213 5.86 -8.20 -27.83
CA SER A 213 6.22 -8.32 -29.24
C SER A 213 5.19 -9.12 -30.02
N LEU A 214 4.78 -10.28 -29.50
CA LEU A 214 3.78 -11.14 -30.15
C LEU A 214 2.42 -10.46 -30.23
N VAL A 215 1.93 -9.88 -29.13
CA VAL A 215 0.63 -9.21 -29.11
C VAL A 215 0.59 -8.01 -30.07
N ASN A 216 1.68 -7.27 -30.20
CA ASN A 216 1.73 -6.11 -31.09
C ASN A 216 1.98 -6.48 -32.56
N ARG A 217 2.64 -7.61 -32.84
CA ARG A 217 2.90 -8.09 -34.21
C ARG A 217 1.74 -8.89 -34.78
N LEU A 218 1.05 -9.66 -33.94
CA LEU A 218 -0.06 -10.50 -34.35
C LEU A 218 -1.34 -9.66 -34.35
N ASN A 219 -2.01 -9.59 -35.50
CA ASN A 219 -3.34 -9.00 -35.62
C ASN A 219 -4.38 -9.99 -35.06
N LEU A 220 -4.38 -10.18 -33.74
CA LEU A 220 -5.35 -11.02 -33.05
C LEU A 220 -6.70 -10.32 -32.96
N GLU A 221 -7.77 -11.12 -32.93
CA GLU A 221 -9.10 -10.62 -32.60
C GLU A 221 -9.15 -10.12 -31.16
N ARG A 222 -9.90 -9.03 -30.93
CA ARG A 222 -9.98 -8.34 -29.63
C ARG A 222 -10.34 -9.26 -28.45
N GLY A 223 -11.18 -10.28 -28.69
CA GLY A 223 -11.55 -11.26 -27.66
C GLY A 223 -10.49 -12.32 -27.39
N LEU A 224 -9.63 -12.61 -28.37
CA LEU A 224 -8.58 -13.62 -28.26
C LEU A 224 -7.31 -13.05 -27.60
N THR A 225 -7.03 -11.75 -27.77
CA THR A 225 -5.84 -11.10 -27.20
C THR A 225 -5.67 -11.35 -25.69
N PRO A 226 -6.69 -11.17 -24.83
CA PRO A 226 -6.53 -11.41 -23.40
C PRO A 226 -6.25 -12.88 -23.04
N ILE A 227 -6.94 -13.81 -23.72
CA ILE A 227 -6.73 -15.25 -23.56
C ILE A 227 -5.29 -15.61 -23.93
N PHE A 228 -4.80 -15.06 -25.05
CA PHE A 228 -3.45 -15.27 -25.54
C PHE A 228 -2.39 -14.74 -24.56
N VAL A 229 -2.59 -13.56 -23.98
CA VAL A 229 -1.68 -12.99 -22.97
C VAL A 229 -1.62 -13.87 -21.72
N ILE A 230 -2.76 -14.32 -21.21
CA ILE A 230 -2.79 -15.22 -20.03
C ILE A 230 -2.08 -16.54 -20.35
N ALA A 231 -2.36 -17.14 -21.51
CA ALA A 231 -1.68 -18.38 -21.93
C ALA A 231 -0.16 -18.20 -22.01
N LEU A 232 0.32 -17.09 -22.57
CA LEU A 232 1.75 -16.78 -22.60
C LEU A 232 2.32 -16.51 -21.20
N SER A 233 1.57 -15.86 -20.30
CA SER A 233 2.02 -15.66 -18.92
C SER A 233 2.21 -16.99 -18.17
N LEU A 234 1.28 -17.93 -18.36
CA LEU A 234 1.35 -19.28 -17.81
C LEU A 234 2.45 -20.12 -18.46
N LEU A 235 2.74 -19.89 -19.74
CA LEU A 235 3.89 -20.47 -20.42
C LEU A 235 5.20 -19.96 -19.80
N VAL A 236 5.33 -18.66 -19.55
CA VAL A 236 6.50 -18.09 -18.86
C VAL A 236 6.66 -18.68 -17.46
N PHE A 237 5.57 -18.75 -16.69
CA PHE A 237 5.54 -19.37 -15.36
C PHE A 237 6.05 -20.82 -15.40
N SER A 238 5.44 -21.67 -16.23
CA SER A 238 5.74 -23.10 -16.29
C SER A 238 7.11 -23.40 -16.91
N ALA A 239 7.47 -22.73 -18.01
CA ALA A 239 8.77 -22.91 -18.65
C ALA A 239 9.92 -22.50 -17.72
N THR A 240 9.74 -21.42 -16.96
CA THR A 240 10.74 -20.99 -15.97
C THR A 240 10.86 -21.98 -14.82
N GLY A 241 9.73 -22.50 -14.33
CA GLY A 241 9.74 -23.56 -13.31
C GLY A 241 10.49 -24.81 -13.77
N VAL A 242 10.28 -25.26 -15.00
CA VAL A 242 11.01 -26.41 -15.59
C VAL A 242 12.50 -26.10 -15.76
N ALA A 243 12.86 -24.85 -16.06
CA ALA A 243 14.26 -24.42 -16.16
C ALA A 243 14.95 -24.26 -14.78
N GLY A 244 14.28 -24.59 -13.68
CA GLY A 244 14.82 -24.45 -12.32
C GLY A 244 14.85 -23.00 -11.82
N GLY A 245 14.06 -22.11 -12.42
CA GLY A 245 13.85 -20.73 -11.96
C GLY A 245 12.56 -20.56 -11.17
N SER A 246 12.43 -19.46 -10.44
CA SER A 246 11.15 -19.11 -9.80
C SER A 246 10.12 -18.65 -10.84
N GLY A 247 9.19 -19.55 -11.18
CA GLY A 247 8.09 -19.25 -12.11
C GLY A 247 7.20 -18.10 -11.63
N PHE A 248 6.95 -18.00 -10.31
CA PHE A 248 6.18 -16.92 -9.70
C PHE A 248 6.86 -15.56 -9.87
N LEU A 249 8.18 -15.49 -9.68
CA LEU A 249 8.94 -14.26 -9.94
C LEU A 249 8.93 -13.90 -11.44
N ALA A 250 9.11 -14.91 -12.31
CA ALA A 250 9.13 -14.69 -13.74
C ALA A 250 7.80 -14.13 -14.26
N VAL A 251 6.67 -14.67 -13.81
CA VAL A 251 5.36 -14.20 -14.25
C VAL A 251 5.04 -12.79 -13.74
N TYR A 252 5.42 -12.45 -12.51
CA TYR A 252 5.31 -11.09 -11.98
C TYR A 252 6.14 -10.09 -12.80
N VAL A 253 7.41 -10.41 -13.08
CA VAL A 253 8.32 -9.56 -13.87
C VAL A 253 7.84 -9.42 -15.32
N ALA A 254 7.31 -10.49 -15.91
CA ALA A 254 6.71 -10.45 -17.23
C ALA A 254 5.49 -9.51 -17.26
N GLY A 255 4.64 -9.58 -16.23
CA GLY A 255 3.53 -8.65 -16.03
C GLY A 255 4.00 -7.21 -15.91
N LEU A 256 4.99 -6.94 -15.05
CA LEU A 256 5.60 -5.62 -14.86
C LEU A 256 6.14 -5.03 -16.16
N TYR A 257 6.84 -5.84 -16.95
CA TYR A 257 7.33 -5.39 -18.25
C TYR A 257 6.19 -5.10 -19.23
N ALA A 258 5.20 -6.00 -19.31
CA ALA A 258 4.08 -5.89 -20.23
C ALA A 258 3.18 -4.67 -19.93
N GLY A 259 2.82 -4.46 -18.67
CA GLY A 259 1.94 -3.36 -18.23
C GLY A 259 2.53 -1.96 -18.46
N ASN A 260 3.85 -1.86 -18.54
CA ASN A 260 4.57 -0.60 -18.74
C ASN A 260 4.95 -0.32 -20.20
N ARG A 261 4.48 -1.15 -21.14
CA ARG A 261 4.70 -0.96 -22.59
C ARG A 261 3.38 -0.71 -23.29
N GLN A 262 3.46 -0.10 -24.48
CA GLN A 262 2.29 0.06 -25.34
C GLN A 262 1.90 -1.31 -25.89
N ILE A 263 0.81 -1.86 -25.37
CA ILE A 263 0.19 -3.11 -25.85
C ILE A 263 -1.13 -2.77 -26.53
N ARG A 264 -1.40 -3.39 -27.67
CA ARG A 264 -2.69 -3.29 -28.35
C ARG A 264 -3.83 -3.79 -27.45
N SER A 265 -4.95 -3.05 -27.42
CA SER A 265 -6.13 -3.41 -26.60
C SER A 265 -5.86 -3.52 -25.09
N ALA A 266 -4.91 -2.74 -24.57
CA ALA A 266 -4.58 -2.69 -23.14
C ALA A 266 -5.80 -2.51 -22.19
N PRO A 267 -6.83 -1.70 -22.50
CA PRO A 267 -8.00 -1.56 -21.63
C PRO A 267 -8.87 -2.81 -21.57
N THR A 268 -9.09 -3.45 -22.72
CA THR A 268 -9.82 -4.72 -22.81
C THR A 268 -9.05 -5.81 -22.08
N LEU A 269 -7.72 -5.84 -22.26
CA LEU A 269 -6.83 -6.75 -21.57
C LEU A 269 -6.94 -6.56 -20.04
N LYS A 270 -6.85 -5.32 -19.56
CA LYS A 270 -6.96 -5.00 -18.14
C LYS A 270 -8.31 -5.42 -17.54
N ARG A 271 -9.43 -5.08 -18.20
CA ARG A 271 -10.77 -5.48 -17.73
C ARG A 271 -10.95 -7.00 -17.69
N PHE A 272 -10.38 -7.71 -18.67
CA PHE A 272 -10.45 -9.17 -18.71
C PHE A 272 -9.57 -9.80 -17.62
N GLN A 273 -8.35 -9.28 -17.43
CA GLN A 273 -7.45 -9.70 -16.36
C GLN A 273 -8.07 -9.45 -14.99
N ASP A 274 -8.64 -8.27 -14.73
CA ASP A 274 -9.36 -7.97 -13.49
C ASP A 274 -10.40 -9.08 -13.19
N GLY A 275 -11.22 -9.45 -14.19
CA GLY A 275 -12.21 -10.53 -14.05
C GLY A 275 -11.60 -11.92 -13.80
N MET A 276 -10.48 -12.23 -14.45
CA MET A 276 -9.75 -13.49 -14.27
C MET A 276 -9.06 -13.58 -12.91
N THR A 277 -8.49 -12.48 -12.41
CA THR A 277 -7.93 -12.35 -11.07
C THR A 277 -9.01 -12.59 -10.01
N TRP A 278 -10.19 -12.01 -10.20
CA TRP A 278 -11.35 -12.27 -9.33
C TRP A 278 -11.73 -13.75 -9.29
N LEU A 279 -11.84 -14.39 -10.46
CA LEU A 279 -12.15 -15.82 -10.55
C LEU A 279 -11.06 -16.67 -9.87
N ALA A 280 -9.79 -16.36 -10.13
CA ALA A 280 -8.64 -17.02 -9.52
C ALA A 280 -8.66 -16.90 -7.98
N GLN A 281 -8.96 -15.72 -7.44
CA GLN A 281 -9.09 -15.50 -6.00
C GLN A 281 -10.26 -16.28 -5.39
N ILE A 282 -11.44 -16.26 -6.02
CA ILE A 282 -12.61 -17.03 -5.55
C ILE A 282 -12.26 -18.51 -5.51
N LEU A 283 -11.75 -19.07 -6.61
CA LEU A 283 -11.41 -20.49 -6.70
C LEU A 283 -10.34 -20.87 -5.67
N MET A 284 -9.29 -20.08 -5.54
CA MET A 284 -8.19 -20.35 -4.61
C MET A 284 -8.69 -20.34 -3.16
N PHE A 285 -9.32 -19.27 -2.66
CA PHE A 285 -9.77 -19.21 -1.27
C PHE A 285 -10.86 -20.24 -0.96
N LEU A 286 -11.74 -20.53 -1.91
CA LEU A 286 -12.80 -21.53 -1.74
C LEU A 286 -12.22 -22.95 -1.63
N LEU A 287 -11.28 -23.31 -2.51
CA LEU A 287 -10.61 -24.61 -2.46
C LEU A 287 -9.74 -24.78 -1.20
N LEU A 288 -9.05 -23.72 -0.79
CA LEU A 288 -8.25 -23.74 0.43
C LEU A 288 -9.14 -23.89 1.68
N GLY A 289 -10.32 -23.25 1.68
CA GLY A 289 -11.34 -23.45 2.72
C GLY A 289 -11.91 -24.86 2.71
N LEU A 290 -12.15 -25.43 1.54
CA LEU A 290 -12.68 -26.79 1.35
C LEU A 290 -11.70 -27.87 1.82
N LEU A 291 -10.38 -27.62 1.69
CA LEU A 291 -9.31 -28.51 2.14
C LEU A 291 -9.16 -28.53 3.67
N ALA A 292 -9.59 -27.47 4.36
CA ALA A 292 -9.43 -27.36 5.80
C ALA A 292 -10.41 -28.25 6.57
N THR A 293 -9.95 -28.71 7.74
CA THR A 293 -10.68 -29.63 8.62
C THR A 293 -10.97 -28.98 9.97
N PRO A 294 -12.09 -28.23 10.11
CA PRO A 294 -12.49 -27.52 11.34
C PRO A 294 -12.44 -28.35 12.63
N SER A 295 -12.77 -29.63 12.56
CA SER A 295 -12.81 -30.55 13.71
C SER A 295 -11.46 -30.67 14.42
N GLN A 296 -10.35 -30.38 13.72
CA GLN A 296 -9.00 -30.40 14.28
C GLN A 296 -8.57 -29.05 14.87
N PHE A 297 -9.32 -27.96 14.61
CA PHE A 297 -8.96 -26.62 15.07
C PHE A 297 -8.96 -26.47 16.59
N PRO A 298 -9.93 -27.00 17.37
CA PRO A 298 -9.97 -26.77 18.81
C PRO A 298 -8.69 -27.19 19.55
N ALA A 299 -8.00 -28.23 19.06
CA ALA A 299 -6.75 -28.72 19.65
C ALA A 299 -5.58 -27.74 19.49
N ILE A 300 -5.55 -26.96 18.40
CA ILE A 300 -4.44 -26.06 18.06
C ILE A 300 -4.83 -24.58 18.00
N ALA A 301 -6.11 -24.25 18.25
CA ALA A 301 -6.63 -22.90 18.11
C ALA A 301 -5.93 -21.92 19.04
N VAL A 302 -5.77 -22.28 20.32
CA VAL A 302 -5.08 -21.43 21.30
C VAL A 302 -3.63 -21.12 20.89
N PRO A 303 -2.76 -22.12 20.61
CA PRO A 303 -1.40 -21.83 20.19
C PRO A 303 -1.33 -21.09 18.84
N ALA A 304 -2.18 -21.43 17.87
CA ALA A 304 -2.21 -20.75 16.57
C ALA A 304 -2.66 -19.28 16.68
N ILE A 305 -3.68 -18.97 17.48
CA ILE A 305 -4.13 -17.60 17.75
C ILE A 305 -3.04 -16.82 18.48
N ALA A 306 -2.39 -17.42 19.49
CA ALA A 306 -1.28 -16.78 20.20
C ALA A 306 -0.13 -16.43 19.23
N MET A 307 0.21 -17.34 18.32
CA MET A 307 1.20 -17.09 17.28
C MET A 307 0.76 -16.03 16.27
N ALA A 308 -0.53 -15.98 15.90
CA ALA A 308 -1.07 -14.93 15.03
C ALA A 308 -0.93 -13.55 15.69
N VAL A 309 -1.30 -13.44 16.98
CA VAL A 309 -1.15 -12.21 17.76
C VAL A 309 0.32 -11.82 17.88
N PHE A 310 1.21 -12.77 18.17
CA PHE A 310 2.65 -12.52 18.20
C PHE A 310 3.18 -12.00 16.86
N LEU A 311 2.76 -12.61 15.75
CA LEU A 311 3.14 -12.20 14.40
C LEU A 311 2.70 -10.77 14.09
N ILE A 312 1.43 -10.43 14.40
CA ILE A 312 0.81 -9.14 14.09
C ILE A 312 1.38 -8.02 14.96
N PHE A 313 1.53 -8.24 16.27
CA PHE A 313 1.86 -7.18 17.22
C PHE A 313 3.35 -7.07 17.55
N ILE A 314 4.15 -8.12 17.31
CA ILE A 314 5.56 -8.17 17.72
C ILE A 314 6.45 -8.43 16.51
N ALA A 315 6.33 -9.61 15.89
CA ALA A 315 7.31 -10.05 14.89
C ALA A 315 7.36 -9.12 13.66
N ARG A 316 6.18 -8.81 13.10
CA ARG A 316 6.07 -7.95 11.92
C ARG A 316 6.44 -6.49 12.23
N PRO A 317 5.92 -5.83 13.28
CA PRO A 317 6.39 -4.51 13.71
C PRO A 317 7.89 -4.40 13.91
N LEU A 318 8.50 -5.37 14.58
CA LEU A 318 9.93 -5.35 14.83
C LEU A 318 10.74 -5.52 13.54
N ALA A 319 10.36 -6.47 12.68
CA ALA A 319 11.03 -6.70 11.40
C ALA A 319 10.91 -5.48 10.48
N VAL A 320 9.71 -4.93 10.31
CA VAL A 320 9.47 -3.76 9.45
C VAL A 320 10.23 -2.55 9.97
N TRP A 321 10.22 -2.30 11.28
CA TRP A 321 10.98 -1.20 11.85
C TRP A 321 12.47 -1.32 11.59
N LEU A 322 13.07 -2.46 11.91
CA LEU A 322 14.51 -2.70 11.72
C LEU A 322 14.91 -2.57 10.24
N THR A 323 14.08 -3.05 9.33
CA THR A 323 14.35 -2.97 7.89
C THR A 323 14.12 -1.58 7.31
N LEU A 324 13.16 -0.80 7.84
CA LEU A 324 12.88 0.56 7.39
C LEU A 324 13.75 1.63 8.05
N LEU A 325 14.48 1.33 9.13
CA LEU A 325 15.42 2.26 9.79
C LEU A 325 16.34 3.05 8.84
N PRO A 326 17.01 2.45 7.83
CA PRO A 326 17.90 3.19 6.93
C PRO A 326 17.16 4.05 5.90
N PHE A 327 15.83 3.97 5.81
CA PHE A 327 15.01 4.71 4.85
C PHE A 327 14.28 5.86 5.55
N ASP A 328 14.09 6.98 4.83
CA ASP A 328 13.39 8.17 5.34
C ASP A 328 11.85 7.96 5.36
N TYR A 329 11.39 7.04 6.21
CA TYR A 329 9.97 6.81 6.51
C TYR A 329 9.56 7.57 7.78
N LYS A 330 8.35 8.14 7.75
CA LYS A 330 7.73 8.75 8.93
C LYS A 330 7.18 7.67 9.87
N ARG A 331 7.02 7.99 11.16
CA ARG A 331 6.56 6.99 12.16
C ARG A 331 5.19 6.44 11.83
N GLU A 332 4.30 7.28 11.31
CA GLU A 332 2.95 6.93 10.89
C GLU A 332 2.99 5.98 9.68
N GLU A 333 3.89 6.24 8.74
CA GLU A 333 4.11 5.41 7.56
C GLU A 333 4.68 4.03 7.97
N THR A 334 5.70 3.99 8.83
CA THR A 334 6.26 2.73 9.35
C THR A 334 5.23 1.95 10.17
N ALA A 335 4.46 2.62 11.03
CA ALA A 335 3.41 1.98 11.81
C ALA A 335 2.35 1.34 10.89
N PHE A 336 1.92 2.07 9.86
CA PHE A 336 0.96 1.53 8.89
C PHE A 336 1.53 0.38 8.07
N VAL A 337 2.74 0.50 7.52
CA VAL A 337 3.40 -0.59 6.77
C VAL A 337 3.57 -1.83 7.65
N SER A 338 3.89 -1.64 8.93
CA SER A 338 4.00 -2.75 9.87
C SER A 338 2.66 -3.42 10.17
N TRP A 339 1.58 -2.66 10.22
CA TRP A 339 0.24 -3.16 10.49
C TRP A 339 -0.38 -3.87 9.28
N VAL A 340 -0.07 -3.39 8.07
CA VAL A 340 -0.72 -3.81 6.82
C VAL A 340 -0.16 -5.13 6.26
N GLY A 341 0.63 -5.87 7.04
CA GLY A 341 1.10 -7.23 6.72
C GLY A 341 0.02 -8.30 6.84
N LEU A 342 -1.06 -8.17 6.08
CA LEU A 342 -2.15 -9.15 6.04
C LEU A 342 -1.64 -10.46 5.44
N ARG A 343 -1.91 -11.58 6.11
CA ARG A 343 -1.58 -12.93 5.63
C ARG A 343 -2.73 -13.41 4.77
N GLY A 344 -2.42 -13.85 3.55
CA GLY A 344 -3.43 -14.21 2.56
C GLY A 344 -3.32 -15.65 2.09
N ALA A 345 -3.84 -15.90 0.89
CA ALA A 345 -3.93 -17.23 0.33
C ALA A 345 -2.58 -17.89 0.09
N VAL A 346 -1.53 -17.10 -0.21
CA VAL A 346 -0.18 -17.64 -0.44
C VAL A 346 0.33 -18.40 0.77
N SER A 347 0.14 -17.89 1.99
CA SER A 347 0.53 -18.61 3.20
C SER A 347 -0.20 -19.95 3.36
N ILE A 348 -1.49 -20.02 3.04
CA ILE A 348 -2.23 -21.28 3.12
C ILE A 348 -1.77 -22.24 2.01
N LEU A 349 -1.53 -21.73 0.80
CA LEU A 349 -1.00 -22.50 -0.33
C LEU A 349 0.36 -23.11 0.02
N LEU A 350 1.25 -22.33 0.64
CA LEU A 350 2.55 -22.78 1.12
C LEU A 350 2.45 -23.83 2.22
N ALA A 351 1.43 -23.73 3.08
CA ALA A 351 1.17 -24.72 4.12
C ALA A 351 0.73 -26.09 3.57
N ILE A 352 0.42 -26.19 2.27
CA ILE A 352 0.18 -27.47 1.59
C ILE A 352 1.50 -28.20 1.27
N LEU A 353 2.61 -27.50 1.08
CA LEU A 353 3.90 -28.11 0.74
C LEU A 353 4.36 -29.16 1.78
N PRO A 354 4.26 -28.92 3.10
CA PRO A 354 4.50 -29.96 4.11
C PRO A 354 3.65 -31.23 3.94
N LEU A 355 2.38 -31.09 3.51
CA LEU A 355 1.49 -32.23 3.25
C LEU A 355 1.96 -33.03 2.04
N LEU A 356 2.44 -32.34 0.98
CA LEU A 356 3.00 -32.99 -0.20
C LEU A 356 4.36 -33.65 0.08
N GLY A 357 5.16 -33.07 0.97
CA GLY A 357 6.41 -33.63 1.47
C GLY A 357 6.21 -34.77 2.49
N ASN A 358 4.96 -35.08 2.85
CA ASN A 358 4.60 -36.13 3.80
C ASN A 358 5.32 -36.01 5.16
N LEU A 359 5.46 -34.78 5.66
CA LEU A 359 6.10 -34.50 6.95
C LEU A 359 5.18 -34.89 8.11
N GLU A 360 5.75 -35.33 9.24
CA GLU A 360 4.97 -35.78 10.42
C GLU A 360 4.00 -34.70 10.95
N ASN A 361 4.46 -33.45 11.04
CA ASN A 361 3.68 -32.31 11.53
C ASN A 361 2.91 -31.55 10.43
N ALA A 362 2.77 -32.12 9.22
CA ALA A 362 2.21 -31.43 8.06
C ALA A 362 0.80 -30.87 8.29
N THR A 363 -0.09 -31.65 8.90
CA THR A 363 -1.46 -31.22 9.21
C THR A 363 -1.49 -30.09 10.24
N THR A 364 -0.58 -30.10 11.21
CA THR A 364 -0.43 -29.03 12.20
C THR A 364 0.00 -27.73 11.53
N PHE A 365 0.98 -27.76 10.62
CA PHE A 365 1.38 -26.56 9.86
C PHE A 365 0.21 -26.00 9.06
N PHE A 366 -0.51 -26.85 8.32
CA PHE A 366 -1.63 -26.43 7.50
C PHE A 366 -2.74 -25.77 8.33
N ASN A 367 -3.23 -26.45 9.35
CA ASN A 367 -4.33 -25.93 10.17
C ASN A 367 -3.91 -24.69 10.97
N ALA A 368 -2.69 -24.65 11.51
CA ALA A 368 -2.20 -23.48 12.24
C ALA A 368 -2.00 -22.27 11.32
N ALA A 369 -1.42 -22.46 10.12
CA ALA A 369 -1.30 -21.39 9.12
C ALA A 369 -2.67 -20.88 8.68
N PHE A 370 -3.64 -21.78 8.49
CA PHE A 370 -5.03 -21.42 8.17
C PHE A 370 -5.65 -20.53 9.25
N ILE A 371 -5.51 -20.91 10.53
CA ILE A 371 -6.01 -20.12 11.67
C ILE A 371 -5.31 -18.75 11.74
N ILE A 372 -3.99 -18.69 11.51
CA ILE A 372 -3.25 -17.42 11.49
C ILE A 372 -3.78 -16.50 10.39
N VAL A 373 -4.02 -17.03 9.19
CA VAL A 373 -4.61 -16.27 8.07
C VAL A 373 -6.03 -15.81 8.41
N LEU A 374 -6.84 -16.67 9.03
CA LEU A 374 -8.20 -16.32 9.47
C LEU A 374 -8.16 -15.15 10.48
N VAL A 375 -7.31 -15.23 11.51
CA VAL A 375 -7.12 -14.16 12.50
C VAL A 375 -6.63 -12.88 11.83
N SER A 376 -5.66 -12.98 10.91
CA SER A 376 -5.12 -11.85 10.15
C SER A 376 -6.21 -11.16 9.33
N LEU A 377 -7.01 -11.91 8.57
CA LEU A 377 -8.13 -11.38 7.79
C LEU A 377 -9.18 -10.71 8.67
N ILE A 378 -9.51 -11.29 9.83
CA ILE A 378 -10.50 -10.70 10.76
C ILE A 378 -9.95 -9.42 11.40
N VAL A 379 -8.78 -9.50 12.03
CA VAL A 379 -8.20 -8.40 12.80
C VAL A 379 -7.72 -7.29 11.89
N GLN A 380 -6.81 -7.58 10.96
CA GLN A 380 -6.25 -6.56 10.08
C GLN A 380 -7.26 -6.15 9.00
N GLY A 381 -8.04 -7.08 8.46
CA GLY A 381 -9.00 -6.75 7.40
C GLY A 381 -10.05 -5.71 7.82
N TRP A 382 -10.50 -5.73 9.08
CA TRP A 382 -11.43 -4.71 9.59
C TRP A 382 -10.74 -3.44 10.08
N THR A 383 -9.48 -3.53 10.53
CA THR A 383 -8.77 -2.41 11.16
C THR A 383 -7.91 -1.57 10.21
N ILE A 384 -7.60 -2.06 9.01
CA ILE A 384 -6.79 -1.33 8.01
C ILE A 384 -7.39 0.06 7.70
N ASN A 385 -8.69 0.11 7.40
CA ASN A 385 -9.38 1.35 7.04
C ASN A 385 -9.40 2.40 8.18
N PRO A 386 -9.85 2.08 9.41
CA PRO A 386 -9.84 3.05 10.50
C PRO A 386 -8.42 3.43 10.92
N LEU A 387 -7.44 2.51 10.84
CA LEU A 387 -6.06 2.83 11.16
C LEU A 387 -5.46 3.81 10.14
N ALA A 388 -5.70 3.61 8.84
CA ALA A 388 -5.24 4.53 7.80
C ALA A 388 -5.73 5.97 8.06
N ARG A 389 -7.00 6.11 8.47
CA ARG A 389 -7.61 7.42 8.84
C ARG A 389 -6.96 8.00 10.09
N ARG A 390 -6.84 7.20 11.15
CA ARG A 390 -6.23 7.63 12.43
C ARG A 390 -4.78 8.07 12.28
N LEU A 391 -4.03 7.46 11.35
CA LEU A 391 -2.65 7.79 11.05
C LEU A 391 -2.49 8.98 10.08
N GLY A 392 -3.58 9.57 9.59
CA GLY A 392 -3.52 10.69 8.65
C GLY A 392 -2.90 10.33 7.30
N LEU A 393 -2.93 9.04 6.91
CA LEU A 393 -2.34 8.55 5.66
C LEU A 393 -3.31 8.55 4.49
N VAL A 394 -4.59 8.82 4.76
CA VAL A 394 -5.63 8.94 3.73
C VAL A 394 -5.42 10.23 2.96
N VAL A 395 -5.42 10.09 1.64
CA VAL A 395 -5.26 11.16 0.68
C VAL A 395 -6.58 11.27 -0.10
N PRO A 396 -7.19 12.46 -0.25
CA PRO A 396 -8.38 12.61 -1.06
C PRO A 396 -8.05 12.21 -2.50
N ALA A 397 -9.01 11.57 -3.16
CA ALA A 397 -8.84 11.17 -4.55
C ALA A 397 -8.53 12.42 -5.41
N ARG A 398 -7.43 12.39 -6.17
CA ARG A 398 -7.22 13.38 -7.23
C ARG A 398 -8.37 13.23 -8.22
N ILE A 399 -9.16 14.28 -8.44
CA ILE A 399 -10.29 14.24 -9.37
C ILE A 399 -9.72 14.09 -10.80
N GLY A 400 -9.68 12.86 -11.31
CA GLY A 400 -9.39 12.54 -12.70
C GLY A 400 -10.69 12.35 -13.52
N PRO A 401 -10.62 11.88 -14.77
CA PRO A 401 -11.82 11.60 -15.57
C PRO A 401 -12.74 10.65 -14.80
N VAL A 402 -14.03 11.00 -14.73
CA VAL A 402 -15.06 10.20 -14.05
C VAL A 402 -15.23 8.85 -14.73
N ASP A 403 -15.03 8.82 -16.05
CA ASP A 403 -14.96 7.59 -16.81
C ASP A 403 -13.95 7.72 -17.95
N LYS A 404 -13.12 6.70 -18.13
CA LYS A 404 -12.13 6.62 -19.22
C LYS A 404 -12.56 5.51 -20.17
N VAL A 405 -13.06 5.90 -21.33
CA VAL A 405 -13.40 4.97 -22.42
C VAL A 405 -12.35 5.12 -23.50
N GLU A 406 -11.36 4.24 -23.49
CA GLU A 406 -10.40 4.18 -24.59
C GLU A 406 -11.11 3.66 -25.85
N LEU A 407 -11.12 4.48 -26.90
CA LEU A 407 -11.75 4.13 -28.17
C LEU A 407 -10.67 3.71 -29.15
N GLU A 408 -10.60 2.41 -29.41
CA GLU A 408 -9.80 1.92 -30.52
C GLU A 408 -10.49 2.27 -31.86
N LEU A 409 -10.09 3.39 -32.44
CA LEU A 409 -10.47 3.76 -33.80
C LEU A 409 -9.72 2.89 -34.83
N PRO A 410 -10.31 2.61 -36.00
CA PRO A 410 -9.61 1.93 -37.09
C PRO A 410 -8.31 2.65 -37.48
N GLY A 411 -7.18 1.93 -37.49
CA GLY A 411 -5.84 2.47 -37.77
C GLY A 411 -4.94 2.53 -36.52
N THR A 412 -3.75 3.12 -36.64
CA THR A 412 -2.79 3.30 -35.53
C THR A 412 -3.10 4.50 -34.63
N ALA A 413 -4.21 5.20 -34.88
CA ALA A 413 -4.58 6.41 -34.15
C ALA A 413 -5.23 6.07 -32.80
N LEU A 414 -4.43 6.04 -31.74
CA LEU A 414 -4.92 5.92 -30.37
C LEU A 414 -5.59 7.23 -29.94
N HIS A 415 -6.92 7.26 -30.01
CA HIS A 415 -7.73 8.30 -29.37
C HIS A 415 -8.44 7.73 -28.16
N GLU A 416 -8.59 8.54 -27.12
CA GLU A 416 -9.32 8.19 -25.92
C GLU A 416 -10.55 9.09 -25.83
N LEU A 417 -11.70 8.52 -25.46
CA LEU A 417 -12.87 9.28 -25.06
C LEU A 417 -12.85 9.39 -23.54
N LEU A 418 -12.58 10.60 -23.05
CA LEU A 418 -12.61 10.89 -21.63
C LEU A 418 -13.92 11.56 -21.26
N ALA A 419 -14.57 11.08 -20.20
CA ALA A 419 -15.71 11.76 -19.59
C ALA A 419 -15.22 12.48 -18.33
N TYR A 420 -15.28 13.81 -18.35
CA TYR A 420 -15.03 14.64 -17.17
C TYR A 420 -16.34 15.17 -16.62
N ARG A 421 -16.45 15.19 -15.29
CA ARG A 421 -17.47 16.00 -14.63
C ARG A 421 -16.85 17.35 -14.30
N VAL A 422 -17.51 18.43 -14.72
CA VAL A 422 -17.05 19.79 -14.44
C VAL A 422 -17.25 20.07 -12.94
N VAL A 423 -16.17 20.33 -12.24
CA VAL A 423 -16.20 20.67 -10.81
C VAL A 423 -16.57 22.16 -10.66
N PRO A 424 -17.33 22.55 -9.61
CA PRO A 424 -17.50 23.96 -9.23
C PRO A 424 -16.14 24.67 -9.17
N ASP A 425 -16.06 25.91 -9.66
CA ASP A 425 -14.83 26.73 -9.65
C ASP A 425 -13.63 26.11 -10.39
N SER A 426 -13.83 25.09 -11.23
CA SER A 426 -12.77 24.60 -12.12
C SER A 426 -12.40 25.68 -13.15
N PRO A 427 -11.16 25.70 -13.68
CA PRO A 427 -10.77 26.63 -14.74
C PRO A 427 -11.80 26.65 -15.88
N VAL A 428 -12.30 25.48 -16.31
CA VAL A 428 -13.34 25.38 -17.34
C VAL A 428 -14.69 25.96 -16.93
N ALA A 429 -15.11 25.80 -15.67
CA ALA A 429 -16.33 26.46 -15.15
C ALA A 429 -16.18 27.99 -15.10
N THR A 430 -14.96 28.49 -14.81
CA THR A 430 -14.65 29.94 -14.78
C THR A 430 -14.45 30.55 -16.17
N GLY A 431 -14.38 29.72 -17.22
CA GLY A 431 -14.33 30.15 -18.62
C GLY A 431 -13.03 29.88 -19.36
N GLU A 432 -12.09 29.14 -18.77
CA GLU A 432 -10.90 28.67 -19.49
C GLU A 432 -11.26 27.75 -20.64
N ARG A 433 -10.51 27.87 -21.73
CA ARG A 433 -10.82 27.14 -22.96
C ARG A 433 -10.19 25.77 -22.97
N ILE A 434 -10.96 24.79 -23.45
CA ILE A 434 -10.44 23.46 -23.74
C ILE A 434 -9.36 23.56 -24.84
N PRO A 435 -8.15 22.99 -24.62
CA PRO A 435 -7.07 23.01 -25.61
C PRO A 435 -7.51 22.41 -26.94
N ARG A 436 -7.01 22.95 -28.06
CA ARG A 436 -7.41 22.53 -29.42
C ARG A 436 -7.18 21.05 -29.75
N TRP A 437 -6.27 20.41 -29.03
CA TRP A 437 -5.97 18.99 -29.18
C TRP A 437 -6.97 18.08 -28.43
N ALA A 438 -7.75 18.63 -27.50
CA ALA A 438 -8.85 17.95 -26.84
C ALA A 438 -10.16 18.38 -27.51
N ARG A 439 -10.82 17.46 -28.20
CA ARG A 439 -12.02 17.75 -28.99
C ARG A 439 -13.28 17.36 -28.22
N PRO A 440 -14.01 18.31 -27.62
CA PRO A 440 -15.27 18.01 -26.97
C PRO A 440 -16.30 17.55 -28.00
N SER A 441 -16.93 16.41 -27.71
CA SER A 441 -17.95 15.79 -28.56
C SER A 441 -19.35 16.02 -28.00
N LEU A 442 -19.53 15.73 -26.72
CA LEU A 442 -20.84 15.72 -26.06
C LEU A 442 -20.75 16.38 -24.69
N VAL A 443 -21.80 17.09 -24.31
CA VAL A 443 -22.02 17.57 -22.95
C VAL A 443 -23.35 16.98 -22.45
N ILE A 444 -23.38 16.45 -21.23
CA ILE A 444 -24.61 16.04 -20.56
C ILE A 444 -24.84 16.98 -19.39
N ARG A 445 -25.98 17.68 -19.39
CA ARG A 445 -26.44 18.57 -18.32
C ARG A 445 -27.82 18.11 -17.87
N ASP A 446 -28.01 17.85 -16.58
CA ASP A 446 -29.28 17.37 -16.00
C ASP A 446 -29.86 16.14 -16.72
N GLY A 447 -28.99 15.19 -17.11
CA GLY A 447 -29.38 13.99 -17.84
C GLY A 447 -29.72 14.21 -19.33
N LYS A 448 -29.66 15.45 -19.83
CA LYS A 448 -29.91 15.77 -21.25
C LYS A 448 -28.60 15.87 -22.02
N SER A 449 -28.52 15.11 -23.12
CA SER A 449 -27.43 15.13 -24.08
C SER A 449 -27.54 16.37 -24.98
N MET A 450 -26.45 17.13 -25.09
CA MET A 450 -26.32 18.28 -25.98
C MET A 450 -24.94 18.35 -26.63
N ARG A 451 -24.87 18.90 -27.84
CA ARG A 451 -23.58 19.12 -28.51
C ARG A 451 -22.81 20.22 -27.77
N TYR A 452 -21.48 20.11 -27.71
CA TYR A 452 -20.64 21.10 -27.04
C TYR A 452 -20.91 22.54 -27.50
N GLN A 453 -21.08 22.75 -28.80
CA GLN A 453 -21.42 24.07 -29.39
C GLN A 453 -22.76 24.65 -28.92
N TYR A 454 -23.70 23.82 -28.47
CA TYR A 454 -25.01 24.24 -27.97
C TYR A 454 -25.05 24.34 -26.44
N ALA A 455 -24.07 23.74 -25.74
CA ALA A 455 -23.99 23.79 -24.29
C ALA A 455 -23.64 25.19 -23.74
N GLY A 456 -23.10 26.07 -24.59
CA GLY A 456 -22.64 27.39 -24.21
C GLY A 456 -21.41 27.31 -23.31
N ARG A 457 -21.39 28.09 -22.21
CA ARG A 457 -20.38 27.92 -21.16
C ARG A 457 -20.65 26.64 -20.38
N LEU A 458 -19.59 25.89 -20.12
CA LEU A 458 -19.65 24.70 -19.27
C LEU A 458 -19.98 25.12 -17.83
N GLN A 459 -20.87 24.38 -17.20
CA GLN A 459 -21.38 24.63 -15.86
C GLN A 459 -20.94 23.53 -14.91
N ALA A 460 -20.85 23.83 -13.63
CA ALA A 460 -20.60 22.84 -12.61
C ALA A 460 -21.64 21.71 -12.68
N GLY A 461 -21.18 20.46 -12.65
CA GLY A 461 -22.04 19.27 -12.79
C GLY A 461 -22.21 18.77 -14.22
N ASP A 462 -21.80 19.52 -15.25
CA ASP A 462 -21.80 19.04 -16.64
C ASP A 462 -20.87 17.84 -16.80
N TYR A 463 -21.29 16.84 -17.57
CA TYR A 463 -20.40 15.77 -18.04
C TYR A 463 -19.94 16.07 -19.45
N VAL A 464 -18.64 16.26 -19.65
CA VAL A 464 -18.04 16.60 -20.93
C VAL A 464 -17.24 15.43 -21.46
N TYR A 465 -17.64 14.95 -22.64
CA TYR A 465 -16.97 13.86 -23.35
C TYR A 465 -15.98 14.45 -24.36
N LEU A 466 -14.70 14.12 -24.22
CA LEU A 466 -13.59 14.67 -24.99
C LEU A 466 -12.87 13.56 -25.75
N PHE A 467 -12.68 13.73 -27.05
CA PHE A 467 -11.72 12.95 -27.82
C PHE A 467 -10.33 13.55 -27.67
N ILE A 468 -9.39 12.76 -27.18
CA ILE A 468 -8.01 13.20 -26.97
C ILE A 468 -7.02 12.20 -27.58
N SER A 469 -5.83 12.67 -27.95
CA SER A 469 -4.69 11.77 -28.16
C SER A 469 -4.12 11.37 -26.79
N SER A 470 -3.75 10.10 -26.62
CA SER A 470 -3.35 9.45 -25.35
C SER A 470 -2.17 10.07 -24.59
N ARG A 471 -1.60 11.18 -25.06
CA ARG A 471 -0.37 11.78 -24.52
C ARG A 471 -0.58 12.81 -23.40
N TYR A 472 -1.80 13.30 -23.17
CA TYR A 472 -2.03 14.47 -22.30
C TYR A 472 -3.26 14.42 -21.34
N PRO A 473 -3.71 13.28 -20.81
CA PRO A 473 -4.88 13.25 -19.91
C PRO A 473 -4.68 14.12 -18.66
N ARG A 474 -3.47 14.14 -18.08
CA ARG A 474 -3.15 14.92 -16.86
C ARG A 474 -3.35 16.43 -16.99
N LEU A 475 -3.22 16.98 -18.20
CA LEU A 475 -3.46 18.40 -18.44
C LEU A 475 -4.96 18.74 -18.40
N LEU A 476 -5.82 17.79 -18.77
CA LEU A 476 -7.27 17.94 -18.69
C LEU A 476 -7.76 17.74 -17.26
N ASP A 477 -7.14 16.86 -16.48
CA ASP A 477 -7.42 16.75 -15.03
C ASP A 477 -7.36 18.12 -14.36
N ARG A 478 -6.30 18.89 -14.59
CA ARG A 478 -6.14 20.25 -14.04
C ARG A 478 -7.16 21.27 -14.56
N LEU A 479 -7.74 21.01 -15.73
CA LEU A 479 -8.63 21.93 -16.42
C LEU A 479 -10.09 21.74 -15.99
N PHE A 480 -10.48 20.48 -15.73
CA PHE A 480 -11.82 20.09 -15.31
C PHE A 480 -11.97 19.92 -13.80
N ALA A 481 -10.87 19.68 -13.08
CA ALA A 481 -10.81 19.79 -11.63
C ALA A 481 -10.60 21.25 -11.20
N SER A 482 -11.17 21.62 -10.06
CA SER A 482 -10.79 22.84 -9.33
C SER A 482 -9.70 22.47 -8.33
N PRO A 483 -8.74 23.37 -7.99
CA PRO A 483 -8.04 23.26 -6.72
C PRO A 483 -9.11 23.23 -5.63
N LEU A 484 -9.26 22.08 -4.94
CA LEU A 484 -10.31 21.85 -3.96
C LEU A 484 -10.41 23.04 -2.99
N PRO A 485 -11.52 23.80 -2.94
CA PRO A 485 -11.82 24.58 -1.76
C PRO A 485 -11.99 23.60 -0.62
N VAL A 486 -11.28 23.87 0.47
CA VAL A 486 -11.27 23.08 1.69
C VAL A 486 -12.72 22.88 2.14
N GLN A 487 -13.27 21.67 1.97
CA GLN A 487 -14.51 21.30 2.65
C GLN A 487 -14.25 21.31 4.16
N SER A 488 -15.27 21.53 4.99
CA SER A 488 -15.12 21.51 6.45
C SER A 488 -14.48 20.21 6.98
N ASP A 489 -14.64 19.09 6.24
CA ASP A 489 -13.97 17.81 6.51
C ASP A 489 -12.51 17.74 5.98
N ASP A 490 -12.13 18.56 5.00
CA ASP A 490 -10.76 18.61 4.43
C ASP A 490 -9.83 19.57 5.17
N ALA A 491 -10.37 20.51 5.97
CA ALA A 491 -9.59 21.49 6.75
C ALA A 491 -8.67 20.81 7.75
N GLU A 492 -9.15 19.72 8.36
CA GLU A 492 -8.41 18.84 9.26
C GLU A 492 -7.21 18.15 8.54
N PHE A 493 -7.33 17.91 7.23
CA PHE A 493 -6.35 17.16 6.44
C PHE A 493 -5.33 18.03 5.69
N PHE A 494 -5.70 19.22 5.21
CA PHE A 494 -4.85 20.07 4.36
C PHE A 494 -4.63 21.48 4.90
N GLY A 495 -5.05 21.73 6.12
CA GLY A 495 -4.97 23.04 6.78
C GLY A 495 -6.05 23.99 6.28
N GLU A 496 -6.38 24.97 7.10
CA GLU A 496 -7.49 25.90 6.86
C GLU A 496 -7.18 26.88 5.71
N PHE A 497 -5.92 27.27 5.50
CA PHE A 497 -5.54 28.32 4.54
C PHE A 497 -4.63 27.80 3.42
N SER A 498 -4.77 28.32 2.20
CA SER A 498 -3.84 28.02 1.09
C SER A 498 -2.72 29.04 1.04
N ILE A 499 -1.48 28.58 0.78
CA ILE A 499 -0.29 29.42 0.66
C ILE A 499 0.48 29.11 -0.64
N ASP A 500 1.03 30.16 -1.25
CA ASP A 500 1.85 30.06 -2.46
C ASP A 500 3.28 29.61 -2.07
N PRO A 501 3.76 28.43 -2.53
CA PRO A 501 5.07 27.90 -2.18
C PRO A 501 6.26 28.75 -2.66
N GLN A 502 6.05 29.64 -3.64
CA GLN A 502 7.09 30.53 -4.16
C GLN A 502 7.34 31.76 -3.28
N ARG A 503 6.44 32.06 -2.33
CA ARG A 503 6.64 33.18 -1.41
C ARG A 503 7.78 32.91 -0.41
N PRO A 504 8.48 33.98 0.04
CA PRO A 504 9.52 33.84 1.03
C PRO A 504 8.96 33.45 2.40
N ALA A 505 9.65 32.54 3.09
CA ALA A 505 9.25 32.02 4.40
C ALA A 505 9.21 33.11 5.48
N LYS A 506 9.96 34.21 5.28
CA LYS A 506 9.90 35.44 6.08
C LYS A 506 8.47 35.97 6.22
N ASP A 507 7.63 35.89 5.19
CA ASP A 507 6.29 36.49 5.22
C ASP A 507 5.38 35.72 6.19
N LEU A 508 5.50 34.39 6.21
CA LEU A 508 4.84 33.54 7.21
C LEU A 508 5.41 33.77 8.61
N HIS A 509 6.72 33.95 8.73
CA HIS A 509 7.35 34.20 10.03
C HIS A 509 6.89 35.52 10.64
N ALA A 510 6.74 36.56 9.82
CA ALA A 510 6.20 37.85 10.24
C ALA A 510 4.71 37.77 10.65
N ALA A 511 3.92 36.93 9.98
CA ALA A 511 2.49 36.80 10.25
C ALA A 511 2.17 35.91 11.47
N TYR A 512 2.90 34.81 11.67
CA TYR A 512 2.51 33.77 12.64
C TYR A 512 3.61 33.40 13.66
N ASP A 513 4.76 34.09 13.67
CA ASP A 513 5.92 33.80 14.53
C ASP A 513 6.34 32.31 14.50
N ILE A 514 6.65 31.81 13.31
CA ILE A 514 6.83 30.37 13.08
C ILE A 514 8.21 29.82 13.51
N GLY A 515 9.05 30.63 14.16
CA GLY A 515 10.33 30.20 14.74
C GLY A 515 11.40 29.70 13.75
N LEU A 516 11.61 30.41 12.63
CA LEU A 516 12.64 30.06 11.64
C LEU A 516 14.05 30.45 12.08
N ALA A 517 15.06 29.68 11.65
CA ALA A 517 16.46 30.06 11.79
C ALA A 517 16.84 31.17 10.80
N LYS A 518 17.92 31.92 11.07
CA LYS A 518 18.34 33.05 10.21
C LYS A 518 18.63 32.64 8.76
N ASP A 519 19.09 31.42 8.54
CA ASP A 519 19.37 30.83 7.23
C ASP A 519 18.13 30.27 6.52
N GLU A 520 16.95 30.33 7.15
CA GLU A 520 15.69 29.84 6.61
C GLU A 520 14.71 30.96 6.22
N LEU A 521 14.95 32.19 6.67
CA LEU A 521 14.07 33.33 6.42
C LEU A 521 14.00 33.72 4.94
N ASP A 522 15.11 33.62 4.22
CA ASP A 522 15.24 34.00 2.81
C ASP A 522 14.87 32.85 1.85
N LEU A 523 14.57 31.66 2.36
CA LEU A 523 14.13 30.54 1.55
C LEU A 523 12.68 30.78 1.08
N SER A 524 12.35 30.31 -0.12
CA SER A 524 10.94 30.12 -0.48
C SER A 524 10.31 29.05 0.42
N ILE A 525 9.00 29.08 0.58
CA ILE A 525 8.27 28.05 1.33
C ILE A 525 8.56 26.65 0.75
N ASP A 526 8.62 26.50 -0.56
CA ASP A 526 9.02 25.25 -1.21
C ASP A 526 10.45 24.80 -0.80
N ALA A 527 11.42 25.71 -0.82
CA ALA A 527 12.79 25.39 -0.43
C ALA A 527 12.90 25.08 1.07
N LEU A 528 12.13 25.77 1.92
CA LEU A 528 12.02 25.49 3.36
C LEU A 528 11.45 24.09 3.59
N LEU A 529 10.32 23.76 2.93
CA LEU A 529 9.68 22.45 3.01
C LEU A 529 10.64 21.36 2.55
N THR A 530 11.27 21.54 1.38
CA THR A 530 12.25 20.60 0.83
C THR A 530 13.43 20.39 1.76
N LYS A 531 13.97 21.47 2.37
CA LYS A 531 15.07 21.39 3.35
C LYS A 531 14.66 20.66 4.62
N ARG A 532 13.50 20.96 5.18
CA ARG A 532 12.97 20.35 6.42
C ARG A 532 12.52 18.89 6.23
N LEU A 533 12.02 18.54 5.04
CA LEU A 533 11.59 17.19 4.66
C LEU A 533 12.76 16.30 4.18
N GLY A 534 13.95 16.87 3.97
CA GLY A 534 15.15 16.10 3.63
C GLY A 534 15.38 15.85 2.14
N GLY A 535 14.85 16.71 1.26
CA GLY A 535 15.28 16.81 -0.14
C GLY A 535 14.17 16.69 -1.19
N LYS A 536 13.01 16.12 -0.87
CA LYS A 536 11.83 16.09 -1.76
C LYS A 536 10.56 16.23 -0.93
N ALA A 537 9.60 17.01 -1.45
CA ALA A 537 8.26 17.09 -0.90
C ALA A 537 7.35 16.09 -1.62
N GLU A 538 6.49 15.40 -0.86
CA GLU A 538 5.41 14.57 -1.37
C GLU A 538 4.05 15.16 -1.00
N PHE A 539 3.03 14.84 -1.79
CA PHE A 539 1.66 15.23 -1.52
C PHE A 539 1.24 14.78 -0.12
N GLY A 540 0.72 15.71 0.69
CA GLY A 540 0.29 15.48 2.07
C GLY A 540 1.41 15.56 3.11
N ASP A 541 2.66 15.85 2.71
CA ASP A 541 3.75 16.07 3.66
C ASP A 541 3.46 17.27 4.57
N ARG A 542 3.81 17.15 5.85
CA ARG A 542 3.57 18.19 6.84
C ARG A 542 4.87 18.63 7.51
N VAL A 543 5.07 19.94 7.63
CA VAL A 543 6.18 20.55 8.37
C VAL A 543 5.59 21.40 9.48
N VAL A 544 5.77 20.93 10.72
CA VAL A 544 5.38 21.70 11.91
C VAL A 544 6.43 22.76 12.16
N LEU A 545 5.93 23.97 12.25
CA LEU A 545 6.62 25.15 12.72
C LEU A 545 5.92 25.58 14.01
N LYS A 546 6.61 26.34 14.86
CA LYS A 546 6.24 26.60 16.26
C LYS A 546 4.72 26.70 16.53
N ASN A 547 4.02 27.59 15.81
CA ASN A 547 2.59 27.86 16.00
C ASN A 547 1.72 27.42 14.80
N VAL A 548 2.30 26.85 13.75
CA VAL A 548 1.57 26.53 12.51
C VAL A 548 2.12 25.27 11.85
N GLU A 549 1.27 24.50 11.18
CA GLU A 549 1.67 23.37 10.36
C GLU A 549 1.50 23.71 8.88
N ILE A 550 2.58 23.59 8.09
CA ILE A 550 2.51 23.73 6.64
C ILE A 550 2.33 22.33 6.01
N ILE A 551 1.35 22.18 5.14
CA ILE A 551 0.95 20.91 4.52
C ILE A 551 1.11 21.00 3.01
N VAL A 552 1.87 20.11 2.38
CA VAL A 552 2.07 20.05 0.93
C VAL A 552 0.76 19.59 0.28
N ARG A 553 0.17 20.44 -0.56
CA ARG A 553 -1.11 20.19 -1.25
C ARG A 553 -0.94 19.74 -2.69
N ASP A 554 0.16 20.06 -3.36
CA ASP A 554 0.47 19.50 -4.68
C ASP A 554 1.98 19.61 -4.96
N VAL A 555 2.48 18.72 -5.82
CA VAL A 555 3.90 18.65 -6.21
C VAL A 555 4.03 18.42 -7.71
N ASP A 556 5.08 19.00 -8.32
CA ASP A 556 5.44 18.75 -9.71
C ASP A 556 6.19 17.41 -9.90
N ASP A 557 6.47 17.04 -11.15
CA ASP A 557 7.17 15.79 -11.49
C ASP A 557 8.61 15.71 -10.94
N GLN A 558 9.16 16.84 -10.45
CA GLN A 558 10.49 16.92 -9.85
C GLN A 558 10.43 16.90 -8.30
N GLY A 559 9.24 16.87 -7.71
CA GLY A 559 9.02 16.89 -6.26
C GLY A 559 9.09 18.28 -5.64
N ARG A 560 8.90 19.34 -6.44
CA ARG A 560 8.75 20.72 -5.95
C ARG A 560 7.30 21.01 -5.63
N THR A 561 7.07 21.69 -4.52
CA THR A 561 5.74 22.05 -4.02
C THR A 561 5.10 23.10 -4.92
N THR A 562 3.99 22.75 -5.57
CA THR A 562 3.21 23.66 -6.42
C THR A 562 2.05 24.30 -5.66
N SER A 563 1.60 23.67 -4.57
CA SER A 563 0.59 24.21 -3.65
C SER A 563 0.87 23.75 -2.23
N ALA A 564 0.69 24.64 -1.25
CA ALA A 564 0.80 24.32 0.17
C ALA A 564 -0.39 24.88 0.96
N GLY A 565 -0.68 24.26 2.09
CA GLY A 565 -1.71 24.63 3.05
C GLY A 565 -1.09 25.02 4.39
N LEU A 566 -1.80 25.79 5.17
CA LEU A 566 -1.41 26.25 6.49
C LEU A 566 -2.52 25.90 7.48
N SER A 567 -2.17 25.14 8.51
CA SER A 567 -3.01 24.87 9.68
C SER A 567 -2.50 25.68 10.86
N LEU A 568 -3.41 26.35 11.58
CA LEU A 568 -3.09 27.14 12.79
C LEU A 568 -3.11 26.30 14.07
N ASP A 569 -3.51 25.03 13.98
CA ASP A 569 -3.59 24.12 15.12
C ASP A 569 -2.65 22.91 14.92
N PRO A 570 -1.34 23.06 15.19
CA PRO A 570 -0.33 22.04 14.89
C PRO A 570 -0.41 20.79 15.79
N GLU A 571 -1.13 20.84 16.92
CA GLU A 571 -1.18 19.75 17.92
C GLU A 571 -2.40 18.83 17.79
N ALA A 572 -3.50 19.24 17.16
CA ALA A 572 -4.77 18.49 17.19
C ALA A 572 -4.74 17.16 16.40
N SER A 573 -3.89 17.02 15.36
CA SER A 573 -4.03 15.93 14.38
C SER A 573 -2.94 14.85 14.42
N ARG A 574 -2.03 14.82 15.40
CA ARG A 574 -0.97 13.79 15.46
C ARG A 574 -1.30 12.66 16.45
N PRO A 575 -1.48 11.42 15.98
CA PRO A 575 -1.36 10.29 16.90
C PRO A 575 0.09 10.26 17.41
N ASN A 576 0.27 10.55 18.70
CA ASN A 576 1.58 10.48 19.34
C ASN A 576 1.97 9.00 19.49
N ILE A 577 2.68 8.44 18.50
CA ILE A 577 3.15 7.05 18.54
C ILE A 577 4.57 7.06 19.13
N PRO A 578 4.75 6.57 20.37
CA PRO A 578 6.07 6.54 21.03
C PRO A 578 6.99 5.45 20.47
N VAL A 579 6.45 4.54 19.65
CA VAL A 579 7.13 3.40 19.05
C VAL A 579 7.55 3.76 17.60
N PHE A 580 8.66 3.21 17.11
CA PHE A 580 9.25 3.46 15.77
C PHE A 580 10.06 4.75 15.60
N LEU A 581 11.10 4.94 16.43
CA LEU A 581 12.06 6.03 16.24
C LEU A 581 12.74 5.92 14.86
N SER A 582 12.84 7.05 14.15
CA SER A 582 13.59 7.12 12.88
C SER A 582 15.09 7.13 13.14
N ALA A 583 15.91 6.71 12.15
CA ALA A 583 17.37 6.73 12.30
C ALA A 583 17.92 8.13 12.61
N ARG A 584 17.29 9.19 12.08
CA ARG A 584 17.65 10.59 12.37
C ARG A 584 17.42 10.95 13.84
N GLU A 585 16.32 10.48 14.44
CA GLU A 585 16.00 10.70 15.86
C GLU A 585 16.91 9.90 16.78
N ILE A 586 17.22 8.65 16.44
CA ILE A 586 18.19 7.82 17.18
C ILE A 586 19.57 8.50 17.14
N ALA A 587 20.01 8.98 15.98
CA ALA A 587 21.25 9.72 15.85
C ALA A 587 21.24 11.03 16.65
N ALA A 588 20.11 11.75 16.71
CA ALA A 588 19.95 12.96 17.51
C ALA A 588 20.02 12.67 19.02
N LEU A 589 19.38 11.59 19.50
CA LEU A 589 19.43 11.14 20.88
C LEU A 589 20.84 10.69 21.28
N LEU A 590 21.53 9.98 20.40
CA LEU A 590 22.93 9.58 20.60
C LEU A 590 23.85 10.81 20.66
N ARG A 591 23.68 11.77 19.74
CA ARG A 591 24.42 13.04 19.77
C ARG A 591 24.15 13.84 21.04
N GLN A 592 22.90 13.91 21.52
CA GLN A 592 22.57 14.56 22.80
C GLN A 592 23.20 13.84 24.00
N ARG A 593 23.24 12.50 24.01
CA ARG A 593 23.93 11.71 25.04
C ARG A 593 25.44 11.94 25.04
N VAL A 594 26.06 12.03 23.87
CA VAL A 594 27.48 12.36 23.72
C VAL A 594 27.76 13.79 24.17
N LYS A 595 26.89 14.75 23.83
CA LYS A 595 27.02 16.16 24.23
C LYS A 595 26.82 16.36 25.74
N ARG A 596 25.94 15.58 26.38
CA ARG A 596 25.79 15.54 27.86
C ARG A 596 26.98 14.91 28.59
N ARG A 597 27.83 14.14 27.90
CA ARG A 597 29.06 13.56 28.46
C ARG A 597 30.30 14.45 28.29
N GLN A 598 30.22 15.53 27.52
CA GLN A 598 31.30 16.52 27.47
C GLN A 598 31.21 17.45 28.69
N PRO A 599 32.27 17.57 29.51
CA PRO A 599 32.27 18.55 30.61
C PRO A 599 32.13 19.97 30.03
N PRO A 600 31.41 20.88 30.70
CA PRO A 600 31.26 22.25 30.21
C PRO A 600 32.64 22.89 30.08
N ALA A 601 32.92 23.45 28.90
CA ALA A 601 34.14 24.22 28.68
C ALA A 601 34.19 25.38 29.68
N LYS A 602 35.28 25.45 30.46
CA LYS A 602 35.52 26.52 31.43
C LYS A 602 35.47 27.87 30.72
N THR A 603 34.44 28.65 31.00
CA THR A 603 34.39 30.07 30.63
C THR A 603 35.41 30.84 31.49
N PRO A 604 36.28 31.69 30.92
CA PRO A 604 37.17 32.52 31.74
C PRO A 604 36.32 33.53 32.52
N LEU A 605 36.43 33.52 33.85
CA LEU A 605 35.84 34.54 34.72
C LEU A 605 36.48 35.90 34.41
N GLY A 606 35.69 36.83 33.86
CA GLY A 606 36.04 38.26 33.84
C GLY A 606 35.94 38.87 35.26
N PRO A 607 36.65 39.98 35.53
CA PRO A 607 36.71 40.57 36.87
C PRO A 607 35.37 41.22 37.26
N PRO A 608 35.05 41.30 38.57
CA PRO A 608 33.77 41.78 39.06
C PRO A 608 33.61 43.31 38.90
N PRO A 609 32.36 43.81 38.76
CA PRO A 609 32.11 45.24 38.60
C PRO A 609 32.30 46.03 39.91
N SER A 610 32.90 47.20 39.78
CA SER A 610 33.13 48.16 40.86
C SER A 610 31.83 48.85 41.30
N SER A 611 31.76 49.10 42.61
CA SER A 611 30.68 49.70 43.38
C SER A 611 30.30 51.13 42.98
N LEU A 612 29.00 51.40 42.87
CA LEU A 612 28.42 52.75 42.98
C LEU A 612 27.70 52.88 44.34
N THR A 613 28.00 53.94 45.08
CA THR A 613 27.35 54.40 46.32
C THR A 613 26.78 55.82 46.09
N PRO A 614 25.87 56.33 46.95
CA PRO A 614 24.57 56.83 46.52
C PRO A 614 24.42 58.36 46.58
N ALA A 615 23.44 58.88 45.83
CA ALA A 615 23.05 60.29 45.86
C ALA A 615 21.96 60.54 46.91
N THR A 616 22.12 61.67 47.59
CA THR A 616 21.42 62.20 48.75
C THR A 616 20.01 62.71 48.48
N ASP A 617 19.20 62.58 49.54
CA ASP A 617 17.83 63.03 49.79
C ASP A 617 17.73 64.56 49.97
N THR A 618 16.66 65.20 49.47
CA THR A 618 16.08 66.46 50.00
C THR A 618 14.64 66.67 49.48
N THR A 619 13.67 66.35 50.35
CA THR A 619 12.52 67.16 50.85
C THR A 619 11.59 67.98 49.93
N ASP A 620 10.28 67.77 50.21
CA ASP A 620 9.11 68.68 50.16
C ASP A 620 8.54 69.06 48.76
N ASP A 621 7.23 69.13 48.48
CA ASP A 621 6.04 69.40 49.31
C ASP A 621 4.77 69.03 48.47
N ARG A 622 3.64 68.76 49.16
CA ARG A 622 2.21 68.79 48.72
C ARG A 622 1.54 67.65 47.89
N GLN A 623 0.72 66.92 48.63
CA GLN A 623 -0.58 66.26 48.34
C GLN A 623 -1.67 67.17 47.69
N PRO A 624 -2.93 66.71 47.40
CA PRO A 624 -3.49 65.34 47.24
C PRO A 624 -4.56 65.21 46.10
N GLN A 625 -5.28 64.06 46.10
CA GLN A 625 -6.61 63.74 45.53
C GLN A 625 -6.55 62.83 44.28
N SER A 626 -7.30 61.73 44.14
CA SER A 626 -8.37 61.10 44.94
C SER A 626 -8.69 59.70 44.36
N THR A 627 -8.71 58.67 45.20
CA THR A 627 -9.50 57.42 45.07
C THR A 627 -11.02 57.70 45.17
N PRO A 628 -11.98 56.85 44.74
CA PRO A 628 -12.14 55.41 45.12
C PRO A 628 -12.59 54.48 43.97
N SER A 629 -12.27 53.17 43.95
CA SER A 629 -12.84 52.04 44.71
C SER A 629 -14.37 51.93 44.66
N GLU A 630 -14.89 50.90 43.99
CA GLU A 630 -15.94 49.96 44.45
C GLU A 630 -16.31 48.98 43.30
N LYS A 631 -16.06 47.68 43.47
CA LYS A 631 -16.93 46.61 44.00
C LYS A 631 -17.87 45.95 42.98
N GLN A 632 -17.65 44.63 42.89
CA GLN A 632 -18.58 43.54 42.56
C GLN A 632 -20.07 43.81 42.85
N ALA A 633 -20.99 43.41 41.95
CA ALA A 633 -21.73 42.14 42.02
C ALA A 633 -23.01 42.12 41.16
N ALA A 634 -23.18 40.99 40.45
CA ALA A 634 -24.41 40.20 40.21
C ALA A 634 -25.56 40.64 39.27
N SER A 635 -26.16 39.60 38.64
CA SER A 635 -27.43 39.46 37.88
C SER A 635 -27.51 40.20 36.53
N ASP A 636 -27.85 39.59 35.38
CA ASP A 636 -28.56 38.34 35.03
C ASP A 636 -27.93 37.65 33.81
#